data_AF-A0A1H6FDY8-F1
#
_entry.id   AF-A0A1H6FDY8-F1
#
_cell.length_a   1.000
_cell.length_b   1.000
_cell.length_c   1.000
_cell.angle_alpha   90.00
_cell.angle_beta   90.00
_cell.angle_gamma   90.00
#
_symmetry.space_group_name_H-M   'P 1'
#
loop_
_entity.id
_entity.type
_entity.pdbx_description
1 polymer ?
#
loop_
_entity_poly.entity_id
_entity_poly.type
_entity_poly.pdbx_seq_one_letter_code
_entity_poly.pdbx_strand_id
1 'polypeptide(L)'
;MYQERRALSIAIFFNILIWASVTLSRTYIDVLFLSTYDTALLPGFFTAQTLLILSLSIAITPFAAKGSSWLNISIFMAMALLVLLGHYLLTAYPALRSEASWFPFIFTLWLSAIPVLLIVLSLNVIADAFDVRRFKRLVIWINVVGNIGGLLTGLLIPKLINNYGASTLLVLLVSFIALATLCLFFLKPLPVATRNYSKGQSPFNYPLFRYIALCTFLLMVVDILTDYALKVELAAMFTDKEDIGSFMGPFYGLSNILMLAAQIIGTQRLLHVFGVAGLLSVIPWFCMGSSVLLMAIPHLWTAALIRMGETVFRFSFYSIGREIALKPLPAKIRRGGKFLNTAAGYLGAGITAIILWIMGDSLNLVMVGGLIITASIVWLIVARRVTASYQDTLEEAIRIKRFSLSSDEIDTGHVVPGDDSNRDNMLHITKIAFKDKDVDIIRFGFTLLARTQATCLPEEAYPHVNAADYDVRVDFVQAAYQLKDQRVVPLLLARLEVEEDGKVLWWLLKILAHLAPEEVASIAPRWLNSPLPLARAGAVLVLLSNGTLNDLTRAVNTLQVMLSSPDEAMRRGAAYAISASKVGNLEAELEKLLHDPVEAVSIAAMWAVADKKYLHLLPVLAEKLGKGRSSLYASRTLVQLGVPALPHVLKVIEDGSQIAARTGVRILTMIHDEKADEAIVQVAKNGNVITRTFLAKACSMRTKQQENTDYLVKQARLSVQEEANTVRLLRALNCAEELPVHSRYEISQRKKMAEARLLYWFDVATCSVELSGVIPSLLQDNTSQAIASRHATALEFLEGQTKDKLLLKAILVFEENTQKISREDIEAAILAVPTLNDLWLEKFIGIEHGWQYHKGKNMEITEKVMLLRRVKLFADLPGEILLTIAETCEDRELVKDEVLFSKGDAPDGMYIVAAGEVQIRQDKEVINTLKQYDFFGELGLFDDSPRMADAIASGDGMILFLQKEVFDGITEDLPEVLRALVKTVISYLK
;
A
#
# COMPACT_ATOMS: atom_id res chain seq x y z
N MET A 1 22.15 9.76 12.78
CA MET A 1 23.23 8.75 12.91
C MET A 1 23.88 8.67 14.29
N TYR A 2 24.46 9.74 14.87
CA TYR A 2 25.12 9.68 16.20
C TYR A 2 24.16 9.38 17.36
N GLN A 3 23.00 10.06 17.42
CA GLN A 3 21.96 9.80 18.42
C GLN A 3 21.39 8.37 18.33
N GLU A 4 21.33 7.80 17.12
CA GLU A 4 20.78 6.47 16.88
C GLU A 4 21.78 5.35 17.24
N ARG A 5 23.08 5.53 16.93
CA ARG A 5 24.13 4.61 17.40
C ARG A 5 24.18 4.59 18.93
N ARG A 6 24.03 5.76 19.56
CA ARG A 6 23.93 5.87 21.02
C ARG A 6 22.71 5.13 21.58
N ALA A 7 21.53 5.30 20.97
CA ALA A 7 20.32 4.58 21.37
C ALA A 7 20.48 3.05 21.24
N LEU A 8 21.14 2.57 20.17
CA LEU A 8 21.44 1.15 19.97
C LEU A 8 22.35 0.59 21.06
N SER A 9 23.46 1.27 21.37
CA SER A 9 24.37 0.83 22.44
C SER A 9 23.68 0.78 23.80
N ILE A 10 22.81 1.75 24.10
CA ILE A 10 22.04 1.79 25.36
C ILE A 10 21.01 0.65 25.38
N ALA A 11 20.31 0.39 24.27
CA ALA A 11 19.35 -0.71 24.19
C ALA A 11 20.00 -2.09 24.36
N ILE A 12 21.19 -2.29 23.78
CA ILE A 12 21.98 -3.51 23.93
C ILE A 12 22.38 -3.69 25.40
N PHE A 13 22.96 -2.65 26.01
CA PHE A 13 23.38 -2.70 27.41
C PHE A 13 22.20 -2.94 28.36
N PHE A 14 21.08 -2.27 28.11
CA PHE A 14 19.83 -2.49 28.83
C PHE A 14 19.38 -3.96 28.75
N ASN A 15 19.38 -4.57 27.56
CA ASN A 15 18.96 -5.96 27.41
C ASN A 15 19.91 -6.96 28.08
N ILE A 16 21.23 -6.69 28.12
CA ILE A 16 22.20 -7.49 28.88
C ILE A 16 21.81 -7.53 30.37
N LEU A 17 21.49 -6.36 30.96
CA LEU A 17 21.10 -6.26 32.37
C LEU A 17 19.79 -6.99 32.67
N ILE A 18 18.84 -7.00 31.72
CA ILE A 18 17.58 -7.72 31.87
C ILE A 18 17.81 -9.22 31.93
N TRP A 19 18.56 -9.80 30.99
CA TRP A 19 18.83 -11.24 30.97
C TRP A 19 19.70 -11.71 32.15
N ALA A 20 20.63 -10.85 32.60
CA ALA A 20 21.37 -11.04 33.83
C ALA A 20 20.44 -11.10 35.06
N SER A 21 19.50 -10.16 35.16
CA SER A 21 18.50 -10.10 36.24
C SER A 21 17.56 -11.31 36.23
N VAL A 22 17.12 -11.75 35.05
CA VAL A 22 16.27 -12.94 34.87
C VAL A 22 16.97 -14.20 35.41
N THR A 23 18.25 -14.36 35.09
CA THR A 23 19.04 -15.54 35.51
C THR A 23 19.22 -15.55 37.03
N LEU A 24 19.57 -14.41 37.63
CA LEU A 24 19.73 -14.28 39.10
C LEU A 24 18.42 -14.55 39.85
N SER A 25 17.33 -13.97 39.35
CA SER A 25 16.01 -14.14 39.97
C SER A 25 15.56 -15.60 39.94
N ARG A 26 15.70 -16.30 38.80
CA ARG A 26 15.33 -17.72 38.69
C ARG A 26 16.14 -18.61 39.63
N THR A 27 17.48 -18.47 39.61
CA THR A 27 18.35 -19.24 40.51
C THR A 27 18.00 -18.98 41.97
N TYR A 28 17.76 -17.73 42.36
CA TYR A 28 17.42 -17.41 43.76
C TYR A 28 16.06 -17.95 44.18
N ILE A 29 15.04 -17.90 43.31
CA ILE A 29 13.72 -18.49 43.58
C ILE A 29 13.86 -19.99 43.83
N ASP A 30 14.57 -20.69 42.93
CA ASP A 30 14.74 -22.15 43.02
C ASP A 30 15.49 -22.53 44.31
N VAL A 31 16.57 -21.81 44.67
CA VAL A 31 17.31 -22.01 45.92
C VAL A 31 16.48 -21.71 47.16
N LEU A 32 15.76 -20.59 47.19
CA LEU A 32 14.98 -20.18 48.36
C LEU A 32 13.78 -21.09 48.58
N PHE A 33 13.08 -21.51 47.53
CA PHE A 33 11.89 -22.34 47.64
C PHE A 33 12.25 -23.77 48.06
N LEU A 34 13.15 -24.44 47.32
CA LEU A 34 13.51 -25.85 47.56
C LEU A 34 14.22 -26.07 48.90
N SER A 35 14.83 -25.01 49.44
CA SER A 35 15.49 -25.10 50.73
C SER A 35 14.61 -24.78 51.93
N THR A 36 13.37 -24.33 51.69
CA THR A 36 12.45 -23.86 52.75
C THR A 36 11.18 -24.70 52.79
N TYR A 37 10.76 -25.23 51.65
CA TYR A 37 9.52 -25.97 51.50
C TYR A 37 9.77 -27.36 50.93
N ASP A 38 8.95 -28.31 51.36
CA ASP A 38 8.94 -29.65 50.79
C ASP A 38 8.38 -29.66 49.36
N THR A 39 8.84 -30.62 48.57
CA THR A 39 8.44 -30.87 47.19
C THR A 39 6.94 -31.08 47.00
N ALA A 40 6.23 -31.55 48.03
CA ALA A 40 4.77 -31.66 48.04
C ALA A 40 4.04 -30.33 47.81
N LEU A 41 4.67 -29.19 48.13
CA LEU A 41 4.10 -27.85 47.92
C LEU A 41 4.38 -27.27 46.52
N LEU A 42 5.19 -27.92 45.69
CA LEU A 42 5.52 -27.45 44.32
C LEU A 42 4.28 -27.23 43.44
N PRO A 43 3.27 -28.13 43.39
CA PRO A 43 2.08 -27.90 42.58
C PRO A 43 1.27 -26.68 43.04
N GLY A 44 1.15 -26.48 44.35
CA GLY A 44 0.53 -25.29 44.94
C GLY A 44 1.29 -24.00 44.63
N PHE A 45 2.62 -24.06 44.61
CA PHE A 45 3.45 -22.93 44.19
C PHE A 45 3.24 -22.58 42.71
N PHE A 46 3.22 -23.57 41.81
CA PHE A 46 2.99 -23.33 40.38
C PHE A 46 1.60 -22.78 40.08
N THR A 47 0.56 -23.25 40.77
CA THR A 47 -0.80 -22.70 40.62
C THR A 47 -0.86 -21.24 41.08
N ALA A 48 -0.28 -20.93 42.25
CA ALA A 48 -0.25 -19.56 42.76
C ALA A 48 0.61 -18.63 41.88
N GLN A 49 1.76 -19.11 41.39
CA GLN A 49 2.62 -18.39 40.44
C GLN A 49 1.89 -18.06 39.14
N THR A 50 1.17 -19.02 38.55
CA THR A 50 0.46 -18.82 37.28
C THR A 50 -0.71 -17.85 37.42
N LEU A 51 -1.47 -17.90 38.51
CA LEU A 51 -2.53 -16.94 38.81
C LEU A 51 -2.00 -15.52 39.01
N LEU A 52 -0.89 -15.37 39.72
CA LEU A 52 -0.24 -14.06 39.91
C LEU A 52 0.22 -13.49 38.56
N ILE A 53 0.91 -14.29 37.75
CA ILE A 53 1.44 -13.81 36.47
C ILE A 53 0.31 -13.51 35.49
N LEU A 54 -0.75 -14.32 35.44
CA LEU A 54 -1.93 -14.06 34.62
C LEU A 54 -2.64 -12.76 35.01
N SER A 55 -2.84 -12.52 36.31
CA SER A 55 -3.49 -11.29 36.81
C SER A 55 -2.65 -10.04 36.52
N LEU A 56 -1.34 -10.10 36.76
CA LEU A 56 -0.40 -9.01 36.42
C LEU A 56 -0.35 -8.76 34.91
N SER A 57 -0.34 -9.81 34.09
CA SER A 57 -0.31 -9.69 32.63
C SER A 57 -1.56 -8.96 32.11
N ILE A 58 -2.75 -9.33 32.61
CA ILE A 58 -4.01 -8.66 32.27
C ILE A 58 -4.01 -7.20 32.75
N ALA A 59 -3.56 -6.95 33.98
CA ALA A 59 -3.54 -5.63 34.58
C ALA A 59 -2.62 -4.64 33.85
N ILE A 60 -1.44 -5.10 33.38
CA ILE A 60 -0.44 -4.23 32.74
C ILE A 60 -0.76 -3.98 31.26
N THR A 61 -1.43 -4.91 30.58
CA THR A 61 -1.80 -4.84 29.15
C THR A 61 -2.40 -3.48 28.71
N PRO A 62 -3.45 -2.93 29.35
CA PRO A 62 -4.05 -1.66 28.92
C PRO A 62 -3.13 -0.44 29.13
N PHE A 63 -2.18 -0.53 30.05
CA PHE A 63 -1.25 0.57 30.33
C PHE A 63 0.00 0.51 29.45
N ALA A 64 0.53 -0.69 29.19
CA ALA A 64 1.61 -0.91 28.23
C ALA A 64 1.23 -0.46 26.81
N ALA A 65 -0.05 -0.60 26.44
CA ALA A 65 -0.57 -0.14 25.15
C ALA A 65 -0.54 1.39 24.96
N LYS A 66 -0.40 2.18 26.04
CA LYS A 66 -0.38 3.66 26.00
C LYS A 66 1.01 4.25 25.75
N GLY A 67 2.10 3.45 25.80
CA GLY A 67 3.45 3.88 25.39
C GLY A 67 4.10 4.97 26.25
N SER A 68 3.70 5.14 27.53
CA SER A 68 4.29 6.14 28.41
C SER A 68 5.63 5.65 29.00
N SER A 69 6.73 6.32 28.67
CA SER A 69 8.06 6.02 29.23
C SER A 69 8.11 6.18 30.75
N TRP A 70 7.38 7.14 31.31
CA TRP A 70 7.31 7.39 32.74
C TRP A 70 6.69 6.22 33.51
N LEU A 71 5.64 5.61 32.96
CA LEU A 71 5.02 4.45 33.56
C LEU A 71 6.01 3.27 33.65
N ASN A 72 6.77 3.02 32.58
CA ASN A 72 7.77 1.95 32.56
C ASN A 72 8.85 2.19 33.62
N ILE A 73 9.34 3.43 33.77
CA ILE A 73 10.32 3.79 34.80
C ILE A 73 9.75 3.54 36.21
N SER A 74 8.51 3.96 36.48
CA SER A 74 7.86 3.75 37.77
C SER A 74 7.69 2.27 38.10
N ILE A 75 7.36 1.42 37.12
CA ILE A 75 7.22 -0.03 37.32
C ILE A 75 8.56 -0.67 37.68
N PHE A 76 9.64 -0.35 36.96
CA PHE A 76 10.98 -0.88 37.26
C PHE A 76 11.48 -0.45 38.65
N MET A 77 11.25 0.81 39.03
CA MET A 77 11.62 1.33 40.34
C MET A 77 10.80 0.67 41.47
N ALA A 78 9.50 0.49 41.27
CA ALA A 78 8.64 -0.23 42.22
C ALA A 78 9.09 -1.69 42.40
N MET A 79 9.47 -2.38 41.31
CA MET A 79 10.02 -3.73 41.38
C MET A 79 11.32 -3.76 42.19
N ALA A 80 12.28 -2.88 41.94
CA ALA A 80 13.52 -2.83 42.71
C ALA A 80 13.28 -2.57 44.22
N LEU A 81 12.39 -1.64 44.54
CA LEU A 81 12.04 -1.30 45.93
C LEU A 81 11.38 -2.46 46.67
N LEU A 82 10.49 -3.19 46.01
CA LEU A 82 9.83 -4.36 46.60
C LEU A 82 10.79 -5.54 46.82
N VAL A 83 11.80 -5.73 45.95
CA VAL A 83 12.87 -6.73 46.18
C VAL A 83 13.68 -6.37 47.42
N LEU A 84 14.08 -5.10 47.53
CA LEU A 84 14.82 -4.60 48.70
C LEU A 84 14.01 -4.73 49.99
N LEU A 85 12.72 -4.37 49.95
CA LEU A 85 11.83 -4.47 51.10
C LEU A 85 11.67 -5.92 51.55
N GLY A 86 11.42 -6.84 50.63
CA GLY A 86 11.28 -8.26 50.97
C GLY A 86 12.58 -8.88 51.50
N HIS A 87 13.74 -8.51 50.94
CA HIS A 87 15.04 -8.92 51.46
C HIS A 87 15.31 -8.36 52.87
N TYR A 88 15.03 -7.08 53.08
CA TYR A 88 15.14 -6.44 54.39
C TYR A 88 14.25 -7.12 55.43
N LEU A 89 12.99 -7.41 55.10
CA LEU A 89 12.08 -8.11 56.01
C LEU A 89 12.55 -9.53 56.35
N LEU A 90 13.11 -10.27 55.38
CA LEU A 90 13.68 -11.60 55.61
C LEU A 90 14.94 -11.59 56.50
N THR A 91 15.71 -10.50 56.48
CA THR A 91 16.98 -10.37 57.21
C THR A 91 16.82 -9.70 58.57
N ALA A 92 15.97 -8.66 58.66
CA ALA A 92 15.72 -7.88 59.86
C ALA A 92 14.82 -8.61 60.88
N TYR A 93 13.98 -9.55 60.41
CA TYR A 93 13.07 -10.30 61.27
C TYR A 93 13.25 -11.82 61.07
N PRO A 94 14.23 -12.45 61.74
CA PRO A 94 14.47 -13.88 61.65
C PRO A 94 13.26 -14.75 62.03
N ALA A 95 12.37 -14.24 62.90
CA ALA A 95 11.09 -14.89 63.24
C ALA A 95 10.18 -15.09 62.00
N LEU A 96 10.24 -14.19 61.00
CA LEU A 96 9.53 -14.38 59.73
C LEU A 96 10.10 -15.52 58.88
N ARG A 97 11.32 -15.99 59.18
CA ARG A 97 11.99 -17.10 58.49
C ARG A 97 11.78 -18.43 59.22
N SER A 98 11.70 -18.44 60.55
CA SER A 98 11.60 -19.66 61.36
C SER A 98 10.18 -19.99 61.86
N GLU A 99 9.34 -18.99 62.15
CA GLU A 99 8.00 -19.18 62.73
C GLU A 99 6.86 -18.89 61.70
N ALA A 100 7.07 -17.95 60.77
CA ALA A 100 6.07 -17.61 59.75
C ALA A 100 6.34 -18.31 58.41
N SER A 101 5.83 -19.54 58.24
CA SER A 101 6.01 -20.34 57.02
C SER A 101 5.39 -19.74 55.74
N TRP A 102 4.61 -18.66 55.82
CA TRP A 102 3.93 -18.07 54.66
C TRP A 102 4.73 -16.96 53.96
N PHE A 103 5.64 -16.27 54.67
CA PHE A 103 6.30 -15.07 54.12
C PHE A 103 7.34 -15.40 53.03
N PRO A 104 8.25 -16.39 53.19
CA PRO A 104 9.15 -16.81 52.12
C PRO A 104 8.40 -17.31 50.87
N PHE A 105 7.23 -17.93 51.06
CA PHE A 105 6.35 -18.37 49.98
C PHE A 105 5.80 -17.18 49.18
N ILE A 106 5.23 -16.18 49.85
CA ILE A 106 4.73 -14.97 49.17
C ILE A 106 5.86 -14.19 48.50
N PHE A 107 7.04 -14.11 49.14
CA PHE A 107 8.19 -13.42 48.58
C PHE A 107 8.74 -14.12 47.32
N THR A 108 8.91 -15.45 47.35
CA THR A 108 9.32 -16.24 46.17
C THR A 108 8.28 -16.18 45.05
N LEU A 109 6.99 -16.21 45.39
CA LEU A 109 5.89 -16.04 44.46
C LEU A 109 5.94 -14.67 43.78
N TRP A 110 6.16 -13.59 44.53
CA TRP A 110 6.30 -12.26 43.95
C TRP A 110 7.57 -12.11 43.10
N LEU A 111 8.72 -12.64 43.56
CA LEU A 111 9.96 -12.68 42.78
C LEU A 111 9.77 -13.41 41.44
N SER A 112 8.92 -14.45 41.39
CA SER A 112 8.66 -15.20 40.15
C SER A 112 7.98 -14.39 39.04
N ALA A 113 7.30 -13.29 39.39
CA ALA A 113 6.71 -12.38 38.41
C ALA A 113 7.76 -11.45 37.78
N ILE A 114 8.87 -11.16 38.47
CA ILE A 114 9.88 -10.20 38.03
C ILE A 114 10.49 -10.56 36.66
N PRO A 115 11.01 -11.78 36.42
CA PRO A 115 11.60 -12.14 35.13
C PRO A 115 10.64 -11.94 33.96
N VAL A 116 9.36 -12.29 34.15
CA VAL A 116 8.33 -12.18 33.12
C VAL A 116 8.07 -10.71 32.79
N LEU A 117 7.91 -9.87 33.82
CA LEU A 117 7.67 -8.44 33.65
C LEU A 117 8.87 -7.74 33.00
N LEU A 118 10.10 -8.06 33.43
CA LEU A 118 11.31 -7.50 32.86
C LEU A 118 11.42 -7.80 31.36
N ILE A 119 11.15 -9.03 30.92
CA ILE A 119 11.20 -9.42 29.51
C ILE A 119 10.11 -8.72 28.68
N VAL A 120 8.87 -8.67 29.20
CA VAL A 120 7.75 -8.05 28.47
C VAL A 120 7.96 -6.54 28.32
N LEU A 121 8.34 -5.87 29.41
CA LEU A 121 8.56 -4.42 29.39
C LEU A 121 9.81 -4.04 28.60
N SER A 122 10.89 -4.82 28.67
CA SER A 122 12.11 -4.53 27.93
C SER A 122 11.88 -4.56 26.42
N LEU A 123 11.15 -5.55 25.92
CA LEU A 123 10.81 -5.65 24.50
C LEU A 123 9.92 -4.48 24.05
N ASN A 124 8.99 -4.01 24.89
CA ASN A 124 8.15 -2.85 24.57
C ASN A 124 8.97 -1.56 24.51
N VAL A 125 9.82 -1.29 25.51
CA VAL A 125 10.68 -0.09 25.54
C VAL A 125 11.64 -0.07 24.34
N ILE A 126 12.28 -1.19 24.03
CA ILE A 126 13.20 -1.29 22.89
C ILE A 126 12.40 -1.11 21.59
N ALA A 127 11.21 -1.71 21.48
CA ALA A 127 10.35 -1.53 20.30
C ALA A 127 9.92 -0.07 20.10
N ASP A 128 9.64 0.66 21.17
CA ASP A 128 9.23 2.06 21.12
C ASP A 128 10.41 3.01 20.84
N ALA A 129 11.65 2.60 21.11
CA ALA A 129 12.85 3.39 20.87
C ALA A 129 13.39 3.32 19.43
N PHE A 130 12.95 2.34 18.62
CA PHE A 130 13.41 2.16 17.24
C PHE A 130 12.26 2.15 16.25
N ASP A 131 12.51 2.63 15.03
CA ASP A 131 11.58 2.42 13.92
C ASP A 131 11.38 0.91 13.67
N VAL A 132 10.15 0.51 13.31
CA VAL A 132 9.66 -0.87 13.17
C VAL A 132 10.60 -1.75 12.33
N ARG A 133 11.26 -1.16 11.33
CA ARG A 133 12.17 -1.85 10.40
C ARG A 133 13.53 -2.12 10.99
N ARG A 134 14.12 -1.09 11.60
CA ARG A 134 15.40 -1.22 12.30
C ARG A 134 15.24 -2.14 13.50
N PHE A 135 14.12 -2.04 14.23
CA PHE A 135 13.77 -2.97 15.30
C PHE A 135 13.76 -4.42 14.79
N LYS A 136 13.10 -4.74 13.67
CA LYS A 136 13.08 -6.13 13.13
C LYS A 136 14.46 -6.67 12.78
N ARG A 137 15.37 -5.84 12.26
CA ARG A 137 16.75 -6.25 11.93
C ARG A 137 17.63 -6.35 13.17
N LEU A 138 17.41 -5.49 14.16
CA LEU A 138 18.24 -5.37 15.35
C LEU A 138 17.75 -6.25 16.51
N VAL A 139 16.47 -6.62 16.59
CA VAL A 139 15.91 -7.36 17.74
C VAL A 139 16.59 -8.72 17.93
N ILE A 140 16.96 -9.39 16.84
CA ILE A 140 17.70 -10.66 16.89
C ILE A 140 19.09 -10.40 17.50
N TRP A 141 19.81 -9.40 17.03
CA TRP A 141 21.13 -9.03 17.57
C TRP A 141 21.06 -8.53 19.01
N ILE A 142 20.06 -7.72 19.36
CA ILE A 142 19.83 -7.21 20.71
C ILE A 142 19.54 -8.38 21.66
N ASN A 143 18.77 -9.39 21.23
CA ASN A 143 18.51 -10.60 22.03
C ASN A 143 19.74 -11.51 22.14
N VAL A 144 20.45 -11.73 21.03
CA VAL A 144 21.71 -12.49 21.02
C VAL A 144 22.72 -11.88 21.99
N VAL A 145 22.94 -10.56 21.91
CA VAL A 145 23.87 -9.88 22.81
C VAL A 145 23.31 -9.82 24.25
N GLY A 146 22.00 -9.68 24.42
CA GLY A 146 21.34 -9.74 25.73
C GLY A 146 21.61 -11.07 26.46
N ASN A 147 21.54 -12.20 25.76
CA ASN A 147 21.79 -13.53 26.34
C ASN A 147 23.20 -13.71 26.90
N ILE A 148 24.18 -12.91 26.43
CA ILE A 148 25.53 -12.87 27.00
C ILE A 148 25.49 -12.44 28.48
N GLY A 149 24.55 -11.56 28.86
CA GLY A 149 24.34 -11.17 30.26
C GLY A 149 23.90 -12.34 31.14
N GLY A 150 22.96 -13.17 30.66
CA GLY A 150 22.53 -14.40 31.34
C GLY A 150 23.64 -15.45 31.44
N LEU A 151 24.44 -15.58 30.37
CA LEU A 151 25.63 -16.43 30.35
C LEU A 151 26.66 -16.03 31.42
N LEU A 152 27.11 -14.78 31.40
CA LEU A 152 28.14 -14.29 32.31
C LEU A 152 27.70 -14.39 33.77
N THR A 153 26.45 -14.04 34.06
CA THR A 153 25.89 -14.18 35.41
C THR A 153 25.78 -15.63 35.84
N GLY A 154 25.25 -16.53 35.00
CA GLY A 154 25.12 -17.96 35.31
C GLY A 154 26.44 -18.62 35.72
N LEU A 155 27.53 -18.30 35.03
CA LEU A 155 28.87 -18.83 35.34
C LEU A 155 29.50 -18.21 36.61
N LEU A 156 29.09 -17.00 36.99
CA LEU A 156 29.60 -16.31 38.18
C LEU A 156 28.88 -16.70 39.47
N ILE A 157 27.65 -17.21 39.38
CA ILE A 157 26.80 -17.57 40.53
C ILE A 157 27.51 -18.52 41.52
N PRO A 158 28.14 -19.63 41.13
CA PRO A 158 28.79 -20.53 42.10
C PRO A 158 29.89 -19.84 42.91
N LYS A 159 30.71 -19.00 42.24
CA LYS A 159 31.76 -18.23 42.92
C LYS A 159 31.17 -17.21 43.90
N LEU A 160 30.04 -16.60 43.56
CA LEU A 160 29.38 -15.61 44.42
C LEU A 160 28.72 -16.27 45.64
N ILE A 161 28.05 -17.41 45.44
CA ILE A 161 27.43 -18.18 46.52
C ILE A 161 28.50 -18.70 47.49
N ASN A 162 29.55 -19.34 46.98
CA ASN A 162 30.58 -19.96 47.84
C ASN A 162 31.39 -18.94 48.64
N ASN A 163 31.60 -17.72 48.10
CA ASN A 163 32.42 -16.71 48.75
C ASN A 163 31.61 -15.76 49.65
N TYR A 164 30.34 -15.49 49.32
CA TYR A 164 29.56 -14.43 49.97
C TYR A 164 28.13 -14.84 50.35
N GLY A 165 27.71 -16.06 50.05
CA GLY A 165 26.38 -16.58 50.36
C GLY A 165 25.29 -16.17 49.36
N ALA A 166 24.16 -16.90 49.38
CA ALA A 166 23.05 -16.74 48.43
C ALA A 166 22.31 -15.38 48.51
N SER A 167 22.45 -14.63 49.61
CA SER A 167 21.86 -13.30 49.77
C SER A 167 22.47 -12.25 48.82
N THR A 168 23.72 -12.45 48.38
CA THR A 168 24.37 -11.56 47.41
C THR A 168 23.69 -11.53 46.05
N LEU A 169 23.03 -12.61 45.66
CA LEU A 169 22.29 -12.69 44.40
C LEU A 169 21.15 -11.67 44.34
N LEU A 170 20.48 -11.40 45.47
CA LEU A 170 19.42 -10.41 45.57
C LEU A 170 19.95 -8.97 45.47
N VAL A 171 21.06 -8.67 46.12
CA VAL A 171 21.69 -7.34 46.06
C VAL A 171 22.12 -7.01 44.62
N LEU A 172 22.68 -8.02 43.94
CA LEU A 172 23.12 -7.92 42.56
C LEU A 172 21.93 -7.80 41.59
N LEU A 173 20.83 -8.52 41.85
CA LEU A 173 19.56 -8.36 41.14
C LEU A 173 19.02 -6.93 41.22
N VAL A 174 18.98 -6.34 42.43
CA VAL A 174 18.52 -4.95 42.62
C VAL A 174 19.40 -3.96 41.89
N SER A 175 20.72 -4.16 41.95
CA SER A 175 21.70 -3.30 41.28
C SER A 175 21.52 -3.31 39.76
N PHE A 176 21.24 -4.48 39.17
CA PHE A 176 20.96 -4.58 37.74
C PHE A 176 19.62 -3.96 37.33
N ILE A 177 18.57 -4.12 38.14
CA ILE A 177 17.28 -3.45 37.88
C ILE A 177 17.42 -1.92 38.00
N ALA A 178 18.18 -1.42 38.98
CA ALA A 178 18.44 0.01 39.14
C ALA A 178 19.22 0.58 37.93
N LEU A 179 20.26 -0.13 37.49
CA LEU A 179 21.04 0.27 36.31
C LEU A 179 20.23 0.19 35.02
N ALA A 180 19.36 -0.82 34.89
CA ALA A 180 18.42 -0.92 33.77
C ALA A 180 17.41 0.26 33.77
N THR A 181 16.94 0.68 34.95
CA THR A 181 16.07 1.85 35.11
C THR A 181 16.77 3.13 34.67
N LEU A 182 18.07 3.27 34.98
CA LEU A 182 18.89 4.40 34.52
C LEU A 182 19.00 4.44 32.99
N CYS A 183 19.11 3.29 32.31
CA CYS A 183 19.09 3.24 30.84
C CYS A 183 17.77 3.75 30.24
N LEU A 184 16.63 3.56 30.91
CA LEU A 184 15.32 4.04 30.45
C LEU A 184 15.25 5.56 30.34
N PHE A 185 15.97 6.30 31.19
CA PHE A 185 16.03 7.76 31.11
C PHE A 185 16.75 8.25 29.83
N PHE A 186 17.65 7.44 29.28
CA PHE A 186 18.39 7.78 28.07
C PHE A 186 17.76 7.20 26.79
N LEU A 187 16.87 6.21 26.91
CA LEU A 187 16.07 5.65 25.82
C LEU A 187 14.77 6.45 25.65
N LYS A 188 14.79 7.45 24.77
CA LYS A 188 13.58 8.23 24.45
C LYS A 188 12.66 7.44 23.50
N PRO A 189 11.38 7.22 23.84
CA PRO A 189 10.43 6.58 22.93
C PRO A 189 10.11 7.49 21.75
N LEU A 190 9.93 6.92 20.57
CA LEU A 190 9.44 7.61 19.39
C LEU A 190 7.90 7.72 19.48
N PRO A 191 7.31 8.90 19.20
CA PRO A 191 5.87 9.07 19.25
C PRO A 191 5.16 8.21 18.19
N VAL A 192 4.32 7.28 18.62
CA VAL A 192 3.54 6.40 17.74
C VAL A 192 2.18 7.05 17.45
N ALA A 193 1.94 7.45 16.20
CA ALA A 193 0.64 7.95 15.77
C ALA A 193 -0.41 6.82 15.81
N THR A 194 -1.33 6.90 16.77
CA THR A 194 -2.48 5.99 16.89
C THR A 194 -3.58 6.42 15.91
N ARG A 195 -3.69 5.73 14.78
CA ARG A 195 -4.91 5.81 13.95
C ARG A 195 -5.97 4.86 14.49
N ASN A 196 -7.13 5.43 14.81
CA ASN A 196 -8.36 4.72 15.11
C ASN A 196 -8.87 3.99 13.85
N TYR A 197 -8.54 2.71 13.74
CA TYR A 197 -9.33 1.81 12.87
C TYR A 197 -10.63 1.42 13.57
N SER A 198 -11.62 0.96 12.81
CA SER A 198 -12.95 0.53 13.29
C SER A 198 -12.88 -0.63 14.30
N LYS A 199 -13.94 -0.76 15.11
CA LYS A 199 -14.19 -1.88 16.04
C LYS A 199 -14.51 -3.16 15.25
N GLY A 200 -14.17 -4.30 15.84
CA GLY A 200 -14.94 -5.54 15.67
C GLY A 200 -14.32 -6.60 14.78
N GLN A 201 -13.48 -7.46 15.37
CA GLN A 201 -13.49 -8.93 15.17
C GLN A 201 -12.51 -9.55 16.18
N SER A 202 -12.93 -10.65 16.82
CA SER A 202 -12.11 -11.37 17.80
C SER A 202 -10.95 -12.10 17.10
N PRO A 203 -9.72 -12.05 17.63
CA PRO A 203 -8.59 -12.82 17.08
C PRO A 203 -8.87 -14.32 16.94
N PHE A 204 -9.74 -14.88 17.78
CA PHE A 204 -10.13 -16.29 17.75
C PHE A 204 -10.96 -16.69 16.52
N ASN A 205 -11.50 -15.74 15.76
CA ASN A 205 -12.21 -16.07 14.52
C ASN A 205 -11.25 -16.64 13.47
N TYR A 206 -9.98 -16.22 13.50
CA TYR A 206 -8.95 -16.72 12.60
C TYR A 206 -8.46 -18.12 13.03
N PRO A 207 -8.60 -19.16 12.20
CA PRO A 207 -8.12 -20.50 12.53
C PRO A 207 -6.61 -20.53 12.84
N LEU A 208 -5.83 -19.76 12.10
CA LEU A 208 -4.38 -19.62 12.31
C LEU A 208 -4.05 -19.16 13.73
N PHE A 209 -4.77 -18.15 14.22
CA PHE A 209 -4.58 -17.65 15.58
C PHE A 209 -4.94 -18.70 16.64
N ARG A 210 -6.03 -19.45 16.45
CA ARG A 210 -6.44 -20.55 17.35
C ARG A 210 -5.35 -21.62 17.47
N TYR A 211 -4.77 -22.06 16.36
CA TYR A 211 -3.71 -23.08 16.39
C TYR A 211 -2.42 -22.57 17.04
N ILE A 212 -2.04 -21.30 16.83
CA ILE A 212 -0.87 -20.70 17.48
C ILE A 212 -1.11 -20.56 19.01
N ALA A 213 -2.32 -20.18 19.42
CA ALA A 213 -2.70 -20.13 20.82
C ALA A 213 -2.64 -21.52 21.48
N LEU A 214 -3.11 -22.55 20.79
CA LEU A 214 -3.04 -23.94 21.26
C LEU A 214 -1.60 -24.47 21.33
N CYS A 215 -0.73 -24.12 20.38
CA CYS A 215 0.71 -24.40 20.49
C CYS A 215 1.33 -23.69 21.71
N THR A 216 0.89 -22.48 22.05
CA THR A 216 1.42 -21.73 23.21
C THR A 216 0.94 -22.34 24.52
N PHE A 217 -0.31 -22.79 24.55
CA PHE A 217 -0.87 -23.58 25.64
C PHE A 217 -0.03 -24.85 25.89
N LEU A 218 0.20 -25.66 24.85
CA LEU A 218 0.95 -26.92 24.97
C LEU A 218 2.43 -26.69 25.34
N LEU A 219 3.04 -25.61 24.85
CA LEU A 219 4.38 -25.20 25.30
C LEU A 219 4.42 -24.98 26.82
N MET A 220 3.44 -24.28 27.38
CA MET A 220 3.39 -24.01 28.82
C MET A 220 3.05 -25.25 29.65
N VAL A 221 2.30 -26.20 29.07
CA VAL A 221 2.08 -27.51 29.69
C VAL A 221 3.42 -28.25 29.85
N VAL A 222 4.20 -28.34 28.77
CA VAL A 222 5.53 -28.97 28.79
C VAL A 222 6.49 -28.19 29.70
N ASP A 223 6.40 -26.86 29.76
CA ASP A 223 7.17 -26.03 30.68
C ASP A 223 7.11 -26.51 32.12
N ILE A 224 5.88 -26.61 32.65
CA ILE A 224 5.67 -26.88 34.06
C ILE A 224 6.01 -28.33 34.38
N LEU A 225 5.69 -29.27 33.49
CA LEU A 225 6.05 -30.67 33.70
C LEU A 225 7.56 -30.87 33.74
N THR A 226 8.30 -30.21 32.85
CA THR A 226 9.77 -30.31 32.81
C THR A 226 10.44 -29.58 33.99
N ASP A 227 9.88 -28.44 34.43
CA ASP A 227 10.35 -27.72 35.61
C ASP A 227 10.11 -28.50 36.89
N TYR A 228 8.92 -29.12 37.02
CA TYR A 228 8.57 -29.99 38.13
C TYR A 228 9.51 -31.21 38.20
N ALA A 229 9.73 -31.91 37.08
CA ALA A 229 10.62 -33.06 37.02
C ALA A 229 12.04 -32.73 37.48
N LEU A 230 12.58 -31.58 37.06
CA LEU A 230 13.91 -31.13 37.49
C LEU A 230 13.95 -30.79 38.98
N LYS A 231 12.93 -30.10 39.51
CA LYS A 231 12.88 -29.65 40.90
C LYS A 231 12.73 -30.78 41.91
N VAL A 232 11.94 -31.80 41.58
CA VAL A 232 11.80 -33.01 42.42
C VAL A 232 13.14 -33.73 42.54
N GLU A 233 13.84 -33.94 41.43
CA GLU A 233 15.15 -34.61 41.42
C GLU A 233 16.25 -33.79 42.11
N LEU A 234 16.21 -32.46 41.99
CA LEU A 234 17.15 -31.59 42.70
C LEU A 234 16.99 -31.66 44.21
N ALA A 235 15.74 -31.61 44.67
CA ALA A 235 15.44 -31.72 46.10
C ALA A 235 15.75 -33.11 46.66
N ALA A 236 15.68 -34.16 45.82
CA ALA A 236 16.08 -35.51 46.21
C ALA A 236 17.60 -35.70 46.30
N MET A 237 18.37 -35.04 45.42
CA MET A 237 19.82 -35.22 45.32
C MET A 237 20.65 -34.27 46.19
N PHE A 238 20.14 -33.07 46.50
CA PHE A 238 20.87 -32.05 47.25
C PHE A 238 20.08 -31.61 48.49
N THR A 239 20.67 -31.81 49.67
CA THR A 239 20.11 -31.36 50.96
C THR A 239 20.52 -29.93 51.33
N ASP A 240 21.67 -29.45 50.84
CA ASP A 240 22.21 -28.14 51.18
C ASP A 240 21.84 -27.05 50.16
N LYS A 241 21.52 -25.86 50.68
CA LYS A 241 21.03 -24.70 49.88
C LYS A 241 22.07 -24.23 48.86
N GLU A 242 23.35 -24.35 49.22
CA GLU A 242 24.48 -23.84 48.44
C GLU A 242 24.79 -24.74 47.24
N ASP A 243 24.53 -26.03 47.36
CA ASP A 243 24.73 -27.01 46.27
C ASP A 243 23.66 -26.88 45.19
N ILE A 244 22.40 -26.64 45.57
CA ILE A 244 21.30 -26.37 44.62
C ILE A 244 21.64 -25.12 43.79
N GLY A 245 22.11 -24.05 44.43
CA GLY A 245 22.49 -22.81 43.74
C GLY A 245 23.73 -22.98 42.86
N SER A 246 24.69 -23.78 43.30
CA SER A 246 25.91 -24.11 42.55
C SER A 246 25.66 -24.98 41.32
N PHE A 247 24.58 -25.78 41.31
CA PHE A 247 24.12 -26.48 40.11
C PHE A 247 23.27 -25.59 39.20
N MET A 248 22.31 -24.83 39.75
CA MET A 248 21.37 -24.00 38.98
C MET A 248 22.05 -22.86 38.20
N GLY A 249 23.07 -22.22 38.77
CA GLY A 249 23.81 -21.13 38.10
C GLY A 249 24.44 -21.57 36.76
N PRO A 250 25.36 -22.55 36.76
CA PRO A 250 25.96 -23.09 35.54
C PRO A 250 24.93 -23.73 34.60
N PHE A 251 23.88 -24.36 35.13
CA PHE A 251 22.79 -24.91 34.31
C PHE A 251 22.13 -23.84 33.43
N TYR A 252 21.72 -22.71 34.02
CA TYR A 252 21.16 -21.60 33.25
C TYR A 252 22.22 -20.88 32.39
N GLY A 253 23.47 -20.82 32.84
CA GLY A 253 24.59 -20.29 32.05
C GLY A 253 24.84 -21.09 30.76
N LEU A 254 24.92 -22.42 30.86
CA LEU A 254 25.10 -23.33 29.73
C LEU A 254 23.89 -23.30 28.79
N SER A 255 22.68 -23.23 29.34
CA SER A 255 21.45 -23.05 28.56
C SER A 255 21.51 -21.79 27.68
N ASN A 256 22.05 -20.68 28.20
CA ASN A 256 22.24 -19.46 27.41
C ASN A 256 23.28 -19.61 26.28
N ILE A 257 24.36 -20.39 26.48
CA ILE A 257 25.34 -20.70 25.41
C ILE A 257 24.66 -21.48 24.28
N LEU A 258 23.95 -22.55 24.64
CA LEU A 258 23.27 -23.41 23.66
C LEU A 258 22.15 -22.64 22.94
N MET A 259 21.47 -21.73 23.63
CA MET A 259 20.51 -20.80 23.04
C MET A 259 21.14 -19.89 22.01
N LEU A 260 22.30 -19.30 22.30
CA LEU A 260 23.06 -18.48 21.35
C LEU A 260 23.45 -19.28 20.09
N ALA A 261 23.97 -20.50 20.27
CA ALA A 261 24.34 -21.37 19.16
C ALA A 261 23.13 -21.75 18.29
N ALA A 262 22.01 -22.11 18.92
CA ALA A 262 20.77 -22.45 18.24
C ALA A 262 20.20 -21.27 17.44
N GLN A 263 20.25 -20.05 17.99
CA GLN A 263 19.78 -18.83 17.33
C GLN A 263 20.58 -18.50 16.07
N ILE A 264 21.92 -18.56 16.13
CA ILE A 264 22.81 -18.18 15.03
C ILE A 264 22.76 -19.20 13.87
N ILE A 265 22.80 -20.50 14.19
CA ILE A 265 23.01 -21.55 13.17
C ILE A 265 21.70 -22.23 12.76
N GLY A 266 20.81 -22.50 13.72
CA GLY A 266 19.67 -23.38 13.52
C GLY A 266 18.49 -22.71 12.81
N THR A 267 18.20 -21.45 13.14
CA THR A 267 16.93 -20.80 12.78
C THR A 267 16.77 -20.61 11.27
N GLN A 268 17.82 -20.12 10.61
CA GLN A 268 17.79 -19.85 9.16
C GLN A 268 17.65 -21.14 8.34
N ARG A 269 18.37 -22.20 8.73
CA ARG A 269 18.32 -23.50 8.04
C ARG A 269 16.96 -24.16 8.20
N LEU A 270 16.42 -24.20 9.43
CA LEU A 270 15.12 -24.80 9.73
C LEU A 270 13.97 -24.11 9.00
N LEU A 271 13.99 -22.78 8.92
CA LEU A 271 12.97 -22.01 8.20
C LEU A 271 12.98 -22.32 6.70
N HIS A 272 14.16 -22.45 6.09
CA HIS A 272 14.29 -22.71 4.65
C HIS A 272 13.83 -24.12 4.26
N VAL A 273 14.08 -25.13 5.11
CA VAL A 273 13.78 -26.53 4.79
C VAL A 273 12.36 -26.93 5.21
N PHE A 274 11.90 -26.49 6.38
CA PHE A 274 10.66 -26.98 7.00
C PHE A 274 9.60 -25.89 7.22
N GLY A 275 9.88 -24.65 6.81
CA GLY A 275 8.95 -23.52 6.94
C GLY A 275 8.61 -23.18 8.41
N VAL A 276 7.48 -22.50 8.59
CA VAL A 276 7.04 -22.00 9.91
C VAL A 276 6.69 -23.13 10.89
N ALA A 277 6.04 -24.21 10.42
CA ALA A 277 5.73 -25.35 11.28
C ALA A 277 6.96 -26.14 11.71
N GLY A 278 8.02 -26.17 10.89
CA GLY A 278 9.31 -26.75 11.29
C GLY A 278 9.84 -26.13 12.57
N LEU A 279 9.85 -24.80 12.65
CA LEU A 279 10.28 -24.07 13.85
C LEU A 279 9.42 -24.34 15.07
N LEU A 280 8.10 -24.49 14.90
CA LEU A 280 7.16 -24.78 15.99
C LEU A 280 7.22 -26.24 16.47
N SER A 281 7.79 -27.15 15.67
CA SER A 281 7.79 -28.60 15.94
C SER A 281 9.08 -29.10 16.60
N VAL A 282 10.14 -28.30 16.70
CA VAL A 282 11.43 -28.77 17.27
C VAL A 282 11.30 -29.18 18.73
N ILE A 283 10.60 -28.38 19.55
CA ILE A 283 10.42 -28.65 20.99
C ILE A 283 9.72 -29.98 21.24
N PRO A 284 8.52 -30.26 20.67
CA PRO A 284 7.84 -31.52 20.96
C PRO A 284 8.62 -32.74 20.48
N TRP A 285 9.35 -32.66 19.36
CA TRP A 285 10.25 -33.76 18.95
C TRP A 285 11.35 -34.02 19.97
N PHE A 286 12.01 -32.97 20.44
CA PHE A 286 13.07 -33.10 21.44
C PHE A 286 12.52 -33.61 22.78
N CYS A 287 11.42 -33.02 23.27
CA CYS A 287 10.80 -33.39 24.54
C CYS A 287 10.29 -34.83 24.51
N MET A 288 9.72 -35.28 23.38
CA MET A 288 9.28 -36.66 23.23
C MET A 288 10.46 -37.65 23.31
N GLY A 289 11.55 -37.40 22.59
CA GLY A 289 12.74 -38.27 22.62
C GLY A 289 13.44 -38.27 23.99
N SER A 290 13.60 -37.10 24.60
CA SER A 290 14.26 -36.97 25.90
C SER A 290 13.40 -37.48 27.06
N SER A 291 12.07 -37.45 26.96
CA SER A 291 11.17 -38.05 27.96
C SER A 291 11.22 -39.58 27.98
N VAL A 292 11.45 -40.24 26.83
CA VAL A 292 11.70 -41.69 26.80
C VAL A 292 12.94 -42.04 27.61
N LEU A 293 13.99 -41.21 27.50
CA LEU A 293 15.22 -41.39 28.29
C LEU A 293 14.97 -41.19 29.79
N LEU A 294 14.19 -40.18 30.18
CA LEU A 294 13.80 -39.97 31.58
C LEU A 294 12.98 -41.12 32.16
N MET A 295 12.09 -41.72 31.35
CA MET A 295 11.32 -42.90 31.78
C MET A 295 12.22 -44.14 31.96
N ALA A 296 13.25 -44.29 31.11
CA ALA A 296 14.20 -45.39 31.20
C ALA A 296 15.18 -45.22 32.37
N ILE A 297 15.64 -44.00 32.62
CA ILE A 297 16.62 -43.66 33.66
C ILE A 297 16.15 -42.41 34.40
N PRO A 298 15.27 -42.53 35.42
CA PRO A 298 14.82 -41.40 36.23
C PRO A 298 15.99 -40.87 37.06
N HIS A 299 16.62 -39.81 36.57
CA HIS A 299 17.80 -39.22 37.21
C HIS A 299 17.87 -37.73 36.90
N LEU A 300 18.31 -36.92 37.85
CA LEU A 300 18.67 -35.51 37.70
C LEU A 300 19.24 -35.10 36.33
N TRP A 301 20.23 -35.81 35.77
CA TRP A 301 20.83 -35.43 34.48
C TRP A 301 19.87 -35.57 33.30
N THR A 302 18.98 -36.56 33.33
CA THR A 302 17.95 -36.74 32.28
C THR A 302 16.85 -35.68 32.40
N ALA A 303 16.43 -35.35 33.63
CA ALA A 303 15.49 -34.25 33.88
C ALA A 303 16.08 -32.89 33.48
N ALA A 304 17.37 -32.66 33.80
CA ALA A 304 18.12 -31.48 33.40
C ALA A 304 18.27 -31.38 31.88
N LEU A 305 18.53 -32.48 31.17
CA LEU A 305 18.62 -32.50 29.71
C LEU A 305 17.31 -32.07 29.05
N ILE A 306 16.18 -32.63 29.49
CA ILE A 306 14.86 -32.26 28.95
C ILE A 306 14.61 -30.77 29.19
N ARG A 307 14.77 -30.29 30.42
CA ARG A 307 14.52 -28.89 30.79
C ARG A 307 15.42 -27.91 30.05
N MET A 308 16.69 -28.26 29.87
CA MET A 308 17.66 -27.46 29.14
C MET A 308 17.26 -27.33 27.66
N GLY A 309 16.97 -28.45 26.99
CA GLY A 309 16.59 -28.39 25.57
C GLY A 309 15.25 -27.70 25.35
N GLU A 310 14.28 -27.89 26.24
CA GLU A 310 13.02 -27.14 26.26
C GLU A 310 13.29 -25.62 26.31
N THR A 311 14.11 -25.18 27.28
CA THR A 311 14.48 -23.76 27.46
C THR A 311 15.19 -23.20 26.22
N VAL A 312 16.19 -23.92 25.70
CA VAL A 312 16.98 -23.52 24.54
C VAL A 312 16.10 -23.34 23.30
N PHE A 313 15.22 -24.30 23.02
CA PHE A 313 14.39 -24.28 21.82
C PHE A 313 13.19 -23.34 21.93
N ARG A 314 12.64 -23.11 23.13
CA ARG A 314 11.60 -22.11 23.38
C ARG A 314 12.03 -20.71 22.95
N PHE A 315 13.18 -20.28 23.45
CA PHE A 315 13.65 -18.92 23.22
C PHE A 315 14.36 -18.76 21.87
N SER A 316 14.82 -19.86 21.25
CA SER A 316 15.44 -19.86 19.92
C SER A 316 14.45 -20.02 18.77
N PHE A 317 13.74 -21.15 18.69
CA PHE A 317 12.95 -21.49 17.50
C PHE A 317 11.49 -21.13 17.65
N TYR A 318 10.88 -21.46 18.78
CA TYR A 318 9.45 -21.28 18.99
C TYR A 318 9.05 -19.80 19.02
N SER A 319 9.82 -18.98 19.76
CA SER A 319 9.60 -17.53 19.85
C SER A 319 9.56 -16.88 18.45
N ILE A 320 10.51 -17.23 17.59
CA ILE A 320 10.65 -16.73 16.21
C ILE A 320 9.55 -17.31 15.31
N GLY A 321 9.30 -18.62 15.38
CA GLY A 321 8.27 -19.30 14.59
C GLY A 321 6.89 -18.70 14.83
N ARG A 322 6.53 -18.42 16.09
CA ARG A 322 5.29 -17.75 16.48
C ARG A 322 5.20 -16.33 15.89
N GLU A 323 6.27 -15.56 15.93
CA GLU A 323 6.26 -14.19 15.40
C GLU A 323 6.08 -14.18 13.88
N ILE A 324 6.68 -15.11 13.16
CA ILE A 324 6.52 -15.26 11.71
C ILE A 324 5.09 -15.70 11.38
N ALA A 325 4.57 -16.69 12.10
CA ALA A 325 3.22 -17.22 11.88
C ALA A 325 2.11 -16.17 12.05
N LEU A 326 2.29 -15.18 12.92
CA LEU A 326 1.31 -14.10 13.15
C LEU A 326 1.41 -12.96 12.14
N LYS A 327 2.40 -12.92 11.24
CA LYS A 327 2.59 -11.81 10.29
C LYS A 327 1.45 -11.61 9.28
N PRO A 328 0.83 -12.67 8.72
CA PRO A 328 -0.28 -12.52 7.76
C PRO A 328 -1.53 -11.86 8.36
N LEU A 329 -1.69 -11.88 9.69
CA LEU A 329 -2.86 -11.32 10.38
C LEU A 329 -2.87 -9.78 10.35
N PRO A 330 -4.05 -9.15 10.30
CA PRO A 330 -4.20 -7.69 10.37
C PRO A 330 -3.50 -7.07 11.59
N ALA A 331 -2.93 -5.87 11.43
CA ALA A 331 -2.09 -5.24 12.46
C ALA A 331 -2.80 -5.04 13.83
N LYS A 332 -4.11 -4.76 13.83
CA LYS A 332 -4.92 -4.67 15.06
C LYS A 332 -5.07 -6.01 15.78
N ILE A 333 -5.34 -7.07 15.01
CA ILE A 333 -5.49 -8.44 15.50
C ILE A 333 -4.15 -8.97 16.01
N ARG A 334 -3.05 -8.66 15.32
CA ARG A 334 -1.70 -9.03 15.76
C ARG A 334 -1.31 -8.38 17.09
N ARG A 335 -1.65 -7.09 17.30
CA ARG A 335 -1.34 -6.38 18.56
C ARG A 335 -2.20 -6.88 19.73
N GLY A 336 -3.52 -6.99 19.56
CA GLY A 336 -4.41 -7.51 20.60
C GLY A 336 -4.25 -9.03 20.84
N GLY A 337 -3.96 -9.77 19.77
CA GLY A 337 -3.77 -11.22 19.80
C GLY A 337 -2.50 -11.66 20.53
N LYS A 338 -1.44 -10.86 20.58
CA LYS A 338 -0.24 -11.18 21.38
C LYS A 338 -0.60 -11.43 22.85
N PHE A 339 -1.46 -10.61 23.44
CA PHE A 339 -1.88 -10.75 24.83
C PHE A 339 -2.81 -11.94 25.05
N LEU A 340 -3.78 -12.16 24.16
CA LEU A 340 -4.66 -13.35 24.22
C LEU A 340 -3.88 -14.65 24.04
N ASN A 341 -2.85 -14.64 23.20
CA ASN A 341 -1.95 -15.78 23.02
C ASN A 341 -1.11 -16.04 24.28
N THR A 342 -0.65 -14.99 24.96
CA THR A 342 0.02 -15.11 26.26
C THR A 342 -0.92 -15.65 27.34
N ALA A 343 -2.17 -15.18 27.38
CA ALA A 343 -3.18 -15.70 28.30
C ALA A 343 -3.47 -17.19 28.06
N ALA A 344 -3.55 -17.63 26.80
CA ALA A 344 -3.68 -19.05 26.45
C ALA A 344 -2.51 -19.89 26.99
N GLY A 345 -1.29 -19.35 26.96
CA GLY A 345 -0.13 -19.96 27.61
C GLY A 345 -0.34 -20.18 29.12
N TYR A 346 -0.70 -19.12 29.85
CA TYR A 346 -0.88 -19.21 31.30
C TYR A 346 -2.08 -20.08 31.72
N LEU A 347 -3.11 -20.21 30.88
CA LEU A 347 -4.18 -21.19 31.10
C LEU A 347 -3.64 -22.62 31.04
N GLY A 348 -2.76 -22.92 30.07
CA GLY A 348 -2.09 -24.23 30.00
C GLY A 348 -1.23 -24.49 31.21
N ALA A 349 -0.50 -23.48 31.64
CA ALA A 349 0.30 -23.52 32.86
C ALA A 349 -0.57 -23.83 34.11
N GLY A 350 -1.67 -23.09 34.29
CA GLY A 350 -2.59 -23.27 35.42
C GLY A 350 -3.24 -24.66 35.44
N ILE A 351 -3.71 -25.16 34.29
CA ILE A 351 -4.31 -26.50 34.19
C ILE A 351 -3.30 -27.57 34.54
N THR A 352 -2.07 -27.49 34.02
CA THR A 352 -1.01 -28.45 34.37
C THR A 352 -0.69 -28.42 35.86
N ALA A 353 -0.59 -27.24 36.46
CA ALA A 353 -0.31 -27.12 37.89
C ALA A 353 -1.45 -27.71 38.76
N ILE A 354 -2.71 -27.55 38.34
CA ILE A 354 -3.87 -28.20 38.99
C ILE A 354 -3.80 -29.72 38.82
N ILE A 355 -3.44 -30.22 37.63
CA ILE A 355 -3.27 -31.67 37.39
C ILE A 355 -2.19 -32.24 38.32
N LEU A 356 -1.03 -31.57 38.41
CA LEU A 356 0.03 -31.95 39.34
C LEU A 356 -0.45 -31.97 40.79
N TRP A 357 -1.28 -31.00 41.18
CA TRP A 357 -1.81 -30.92 42.54
C TRP A 357 -2.81 -32.03 42.84
N ILE A 358 -3.71 -32.34 41.91
CA ILE A 358 -4.69 -33.44 42.06
C ILE A 358 -4.00 -34.79 42.16
N MET A 359 -2.94 -35.01 41.37
CA MET A 359 -2.20 -36.26 41.38
C MET A 359 -1.33 -36.40 42.64
N GLY A 360 -0.93 -35.29 43.26
CA GLY A 360 -0.25 -35.28 44.57
C GLY A 360 0.94 -36.23 44.62
N ASP A 361 1.05 -37.00 45.71
CA ASP A 361 2.17 -37.93 45.96
C ASP A 361 2.14 -39.19 45.07
N SER A 362 1.05 -39.43 44.31
CA SER A 362 0.97 -40.58 43.40
C SER A 362 1.76 -40.39 42.10
N LEU A 363 2.33 -39.20 41.89
CA LEU A 363 2.98 -38.80 40.66
C LEU A 363 4.47 -39.18 40.63
N ASN A 364 4.80 -40.23 39.87
CA ASN A 364 6.19 -40.62 39.63
C ASN A 364 6.78 -39.98 38.37
N LEU A 365 8.12 -39.84 38.29
CA LEU A 365 8.83 -39.28 37.13
C LEU A 365 8.50 -39.97 35.81
N VAL A 366 8.25 -41.28 35.83
CA VAL A 366 7.81 -42.04 34.66
C VAL A 366 6.45 -41.56 34.15
N MET A 367 5.52 -41.24 35.05
CA MET A 367 4.20 -40.69 34.70
C MET A 367 4.34 -39.27 34.14
N VAL A 368 5.24 -38.45 34.70
CA VAL A 368 5.57 -37.12 34.15
C VAL A 368 6.11 -37.23 32.73
N GLY A 369 7.02 -38.17 32.46
CA GLY A 369 7.51 -38.47 31.11
C GLY A 369 6.37 -38.85 30.14
N GLY A 370 5.42 -39.68 30.59
CA GLY A 370 4.23 -40.02 29.81
C GLY A 370 3.33 -38.81 29.50
N LEU A 371 3.12 -37.91 30.47
CA LEU A 371 2.39 -36.66 30.25
C LEU A 371 3.09 -35.73 29.25
N ILE A 372 4.42 -35.64 29.28
CA ILE A 372 5.19 -34.85 28.31
C ILE A 372 5.08 -35.44 26.90
N ILE A 373 5.16 -36.77 26.76
CA ILE A 373 5.01 -37.45 25.45
C ILE A 373 3.61 -37.20 24.88
N THR A 374 2.56 -37.39 25.68
CA THR A 374 1.18 -37.18 25.22
C THR A 374 0.93 -35.73 24.79
N ALA A 375 1.38 -34.75 25.58
CA ALA A 375 1.31 -33.33 25.21
C ALA A 375 2.10 -33.03 23.92
N SER A 376 3.27 -33.64 23.74
CA SER A 376 4.13 -33.46 22.57
C SER A 376 3.51 -34.04 21.30
N ILE A 377 2.84 -35.19 21.37
CA ILE A 377 2.11 -35.79 20.24
C ILE A 377 0.97 -34.88 19.79
N VAL A 378 0.15 -34.38 20.73
CA VAL A 378 -0.93 -33.44 20.44
C VAL A 378 -0.37 -32.17 19.80
N TRP A 379 0.75 -31.66 20.32
CA TRP A 379 1.41 -30.48 19.76
C TRP A 379 1.84 -30.69 18.31
N LEU A 380 2.45 -31.82 17.96
CA LEU A 380 2.84 -32.11 16.57
C LEU A 380 1.65 -32.11 15.61
N ILE A 381 0.49 -32.59 16.05
CA ILE A 381 -0.75 -32.57 15.25
C ILE A 381 -1.20 -31.13 15.00
N VAL A 382 -1.20 -30.29 16.04
CA VAL A 382 -1.59 -28.88 15.96
C VAL A 382 -0.60 -28.09 15.09
N ALA A 383 0.70 -28.33 15.24
CA ALA A 383 1.74 -27.65 14.48
C ALA A 383 1.60 -27.87 12.96
N ARG A 384 1.17 -29.06 12.52
CA ARG A 384 0.86 -29.32 11.10
C ARG A 384 -0.33 -28.50 10.59
N ARG A 385 -1.36 -28.30 11.42
CA ARG A 385 -2.54 -27.47 11.07
C ARG A 385 -2.21 -25.99 10.93
N VAL A 386 -1.17 -25.50 11.61
CA VAL A 386 -0.69 -24.11 11.46
C VAL A 386 -0.25 -23.82 10.02
N THR A 387 0.44 -24.74 9.34
CA THR A 387 0.91 -24.51 7.96
C THR A 387 -0.23 -24.31 6.97
N ALA A 388 -1.22 -25.20 7.00
CA ALA A 388 -2.38 -25.11 6.12
C ALA A 388 -3.12 -23.79 6.34
N SER A 389 -3.42 -23.46 7.60
CA SER A 389 -4.12 -22.22 7.91
C SER A 389 -3.29 -20.95 7.64
N TYR A 390 -1.96 -21.05 7.71
CA TYR A 390 -1.05 -19.94 7.35
C TYR A 390 -1.15 -19.60 5.87
N GLN A 391 -1.21 -20.62 5.00
CA GLN A 391 -1.40 -20.44 3.56
C GLN A 391 -2.78 -19.82 3.27
N ASP A 392 -3.86 -20.36 3.86
CA ASP A 392 -5.22 -19.83 3.68
C ASP A 392 -5.34 -18.36 4.12
N THR A 393 -4.76 -18.01 5.27
CA THR A 393 -4.82 -16.64 5.81
C THR A 393 -3.94 -15.69 5.00
N LEU A 394 -2.82 -16.17 4.46
CA LEU A 394 -1.97 -15.39 3.56
C LEU A 394 -2.68 -15.13 2.23
N GLU A 395 -3.33 -16.15 1.67
CA GLU A 395 -4.15 -16.03 0.47
C GLU A 395 -5.32 -15.08 0.70
N GLU A 396 -6.03 -15.18 1.83
CA GLU A 396 -7.10 -14.26 2.21
C GLU A 396 -6.58 -12.84 2.44
N ALA A 397 -5.41 -12.66 3.05
CA ALA A 397 -4.78 -11.35 3.21
C ALA A 397 -4.33 -10.74 1.87
N ILE A 398 -3.95 -11.58 0.90
CA ILE A 398 -3.67 -11.18 -0.49
C ILE A 398 -4.98 -10.88 -1.22
N ARG A 399 -6.03 -11.67 -1.01
CA ARG A 399 -7.39 -11.51 -1.57
C ARG A 399 -8.00 -10.20 -1.07
N ILE A 400 -8.04 -9.95 0.23
CA ILE A 400 -8.54 -8.70 0.83
C ILE A 400 -7.73 -7.49 0.36
N LYS A 401 -6.42 -7.61 0.17
CA LYS A 401 -5.60 -6.54 -0.43
C LYS A 401 -5.88 -6.33 -1.93
N ARG A 402 -6.24 -7.38 -2.67
CA ARG A 402 -6.70 -7.31 -4.06
C ARG A 402 -8.14 -6.79 -4.20
N PHE A 403 -8.98 -6.96 -3.17
CA PHE A 403 -10.38 -6.50 -3.15
C PHE A 403 -10.61 -5.17 -2.41
N SER A 404 -9.61 -4.63 -1.72
CA SER A 404 -9.65 -3.27 -1.13
C SER A 404 -9.19 -2.17 -2.11
N LEU A 405 -8.94 -2.53 -3.36
CA LEU A 405 -8.86 -1.58 -4.46
C LEU A 405 -10.30 -1.36 -4.93
N SER A 406 -10.71 -0.11 -4.82
CA SER A 406 -12.00 0.44 -5.23
C SER A 406 -12.55 -0.19 -6.50
N SER A 407 -13.86 -0.37 -6.52
CA SER A 407 -14.75 -0.64 -7.66
C SER A 407 -14.58 0.26 -8.90
N ASP A 408 -13.55 1.11 -8.94
CA ASP A 408 -13.17 1.97 -10.06
C ASP A 408 -12.03 1.39 -10.93
N GLU A 409 -11.35 0.30 -10.52
CA GLU A 409 -10.23 -0.31 -11.30
C GLU A 409 -10.65 -1.48 -12.22
N ILE A 410 -11.95 -1.66 -12.49
CA ILE A 410 -12.42 -2.76 -13.36
C ILE A 410 -12.07 -2.55 -14.85
N ASP A 411 -11.53 -1.40 -15.26
CA ASP A 411 -11.31 -1.11 -16.70
C ASP A 411 -9.88 -1.32 -17.24
N THR A 412 -8.97 -2.00 -16.53
CA THR A 412 -7.66 -2.34 -17.13
C THR A 412 -7.20 -3.76 -16.83
N GLY A 413 -7.16 -4.58 -17.89
CA GLY A 413 -6.83 -6.00 -17.86
C GLY A 413 -5.42 -6.29 -17.37
N HIS A 414 -5.32 -7.10 -16.32
CA HIS A 414 -4.10 -7.74 -15.86
C HIS A 414 -4.31 -9.19 -15.44
N VAL A 415 -4.10 -10.11 -16.37
CA VAL A 415 -3.76 -11.52 -16.07
C VAL A 415 -2.63 -11.91 -17.00
N VAL A 416 -1.48 -12.26 -16.42
CA VAL A 416 -0.28 -12.77 -17.08
C VAL A 416 -0.59 -14.16 -17.67
N PRO A 417 -0.39 -14.41 -18.98
CA PRO A 417 -0.53 -15.74 -19.56
C PRO A 417 0.79 -16.51 -19.42
N GLY A 418 0.78 -17.69 -18.78
CA GLY A 418 1.97 -18.56 -18.78
C GLY A 418 2.03 -19.79 -17.87
N ASP A 419 1.05 -20.08 -17.01
CA ASP A 419 1.13 -21.22 -16.09
C ASP A 419 -0.08 -22.16 -16.24
N ASP A 420 0.14 -23.38 -16.76
CA ASP A 420 -0.92 -24.34 -17.05
C ASP A 420 -1.69 -24.77 -15.78
N SER A 421 -1.07 -24.66 -14.60
CA SER A 421 -1.74 -24.87 -13.29
C SER A 421 -2.81 -23.81 -12.96
N ASN A 422 -2.75 -22.61 -13.53
CA ASN A 422 -3.73 -21.54 -13.28
C ASN A 422 -4.94 -21.63 -14.21
N ARG A 423 -4.82 -22.30 -15.36
CA ARG A 423 -5.89 -22.40 -16.37
C ARG A 423 -7.05 -23.26 -15.88
N ASP A 424 -6.76 -24.44 -15.35
CA ASP A 424 -7.79 -25.34 -14.83
C ASP A 424 -8.51 -24.74 -13.62
N ASN A 425 -7.78 -24.01 -12.77
CA ASN A 425 -8.37 -23.28 -11.65
C ASN A 425 -9.27 -22.13 -12.12
N MET A 426 -8.86 -21.36 -13.13
CA MET A 426 -9.71 -20.31 -13.70
C MET A 426 -10.95 -20.88 -14.39
N LEU A 427 -10.84 -21.97 -15.15
CA LEU A 427 -11.98 -22.63 -15.78
C LEU A 427 -12.93 -23.27 -14.75
N HIS A 428 -12.39 -23.75 -13.62
CA HIS A 428 -13.22 -24.20 -12.51
C HIS A 428 -13.96 -23.04 -11.84
N ILE A 429 -13.30 -21.89 -11.66
CA ILE A 429 -13.92 -20.67 -11.12
C ILE A 429 -15.00 -20.12 -12.05
N THR A 430 -14.81 -20.16 -13.38
CA THR A 430 -15.86 -19.72 -14.33
C THR A 430 -17.11 -20.58 -14.25
N LYS A 431 -16.94 -21.91 -14.19
CA LYS A 431 -18.07 -22.84 -14.04
C LYS A 431 -18.85 -22.63 -12.74
N ILE A 432 -18.17 -22.24 -11.66
CA ILE A 432 -18.84 -21.87 -10.39
C ILE A 432 -19.60 -20.56 -10.55
N ALA A 433 -18.98 -19.55 -11.15
CA ALA A 433 -19.59 -18.23 -11.35
C ALA A 433 -20.90 -18.31 -12.17
N PHE A 434 -20.95 -19.16 -13.21
CA PHE A 434 -22.17 -19.34 -14.02
C PHE A 434 -23.34 -20.04 -13.30
N LYS A 435 -23.09 -20.68 -12.15
CA LYS A 435 -24.13 -21.30 -11.31
C LYS A 435 -24.68 -20.34 -10.25
N ASP A 436 -24.06 -19.18 -10.06
CA ASP A 436 -24.51 -18.17 -9.11
C ASP A 436 -25.79 -17.46 -9.63
N LYS A 437 -26.48 -16.77 -8.73
CA LYS A 437 -27.66 -15.95 -9.04
C LYS A 437 -27.34 -14.46 -9.17
N ASP A 438 -26.17 -14.03 -8.70
CA ASP A 438 -25.74 -12.63 -8.78
C ASP A 438 -25.26 -12.28 -10.20
N VAL A 439 -25.84 -11.22 -10.77
CA VAL A 439 -25.55 -10.73 -12.13
C VAL A 439 -24.07 -10.35 -12.28
N ASP A 440 -23.49 -9.70 -11.27
CA ASP A 440 -22.10 -9.23 -11.33
C ASP A 440 -21.13 -10.41 -11.33
N ILE A 441 -21.47 -11.48 -10.61
CA ILE A 441 -20.69 -12.72 -10.55
C ILE A 441 -20.78 -13.48 -11.89
N ILE A 442 -21.96 -13.53 -12.51
CA ILE A 442 -22.17 -14.17 -13.82
C ILE A 442 -21.37 -13.45 -14.91
N ARG A 443 -21.44 -12.11 -14.96
CA ARG A 443 -20.69 -11.28 -15.91
C ARG A 443 -19.18 -11.40 -15.70
N PHE A 444 -18.75 -11.47 -14.44
CA PHE A 444 -17.36 -11.80 -14.10
C PHE A 444 -16.96 -13.16 -14.65
N GLY A 445 -17.84 -14.16 -14.59
CA GLY A 445 -17.66 -15.47 -15.22
C GLY A 445 -17.36 -15.39 -16.72
N PHE A 446 -18.12 -14.61 -17.49
CA PHE A 446 -17.87 -14.39 -18.93
C PHE A 446 -16.56 -13.66 -19.19
N THR A 447 -16.22 -12.66 -18.37
CA THR A 447 -14.95 -11.94 -18.46
C THR A 447 -13.76 -12.86 -18.21
N LEU A 448 -13.90 -13.78 -17.27
CA LEU A 448 -12.86 -14.74 -16.90
C LEU A 448 -12.74 -15.85 -17.95
N LEU A 449 -13.84 -16.23 -18.61
CA LEU A 449 -13.87 -17.20 -19.70
C LEU A 449 -12.99 -16.75 -20.88
N ALA A 450 -13.07 -15.47 -21.26
CA ALA A 450 -12.23 -14.88 -22.30
C ALA A 450 -10.71 -15.02 -22.02
N ARG A 451 -10.32 -15.20 -20.76
CA ARG A 451 -8.92 -15.35 -20.32
C ARG A 451 -8.47 -16.81 -20.18
N THR A 452 -9.38 -17.79 -20.29
CA THR A 452 -9.07 -19.21 -20.08
C THR A 452 -8.54 -19.96 -21.31
N GLN A 453 -8.49 -19.30 -22.48
CA GLN A 453 -8.25 -19.94 -23.79
C GLN A 453 -9.16 -21.16 -24.02
N ALA A 454 -10.38 -21.15 -23.47
CA ALA A 454 -11.37 -22.18 -23.75
C ALA A 454 -11.62 -22.25 -25.26
N THR A 455 -11.91 -23.44 -25.79
CA THR A 455 -12.26 -23.64 -27.20
C THR A 455 -13.75 -23.59 -27.45
N CYS A 456 -14.57 -23.64 -26.40
CA CYS A 456 -16.00 -23.78 -26.50
C CYS A 456 -16.68 -23.30 -25.21
N LEU A 457 -17.97 -22.89 -25.28
CA LEU A 457 -18.68 -22.46 -24.08
C LEU A 457 -18.96 -23.64 -23.15
N PRO A 458 -18.78 -23.47 -21.83
CA PRO A 458 -19.23 -24.44 -20.85
C PRO A 458 -20.76 -24.54 -20.86
N GLU A 459 -21.29 -25.76 -20.65
CA GLU A 459 -22.73 -26.02 -20.68
C GLU A 459 -23.49 -25.21 -19.62
N GLU A 460 -22.83 -24.91 -18.50
CA GLU A 460 -23.36 -24.06 -17.44
C GLU A 460 -23.73 -22.65 -17.92
N ALA A 461 -23.17 -22.18 -19.04
CA ALA A 461 -23.46 -20.86 -19.58
C ALA A 461 -24.70 -20.80 -20.49
N TYR A 462 -25.20 -21.94 -21.01
CA TYR A 462 -26.28 -21.97 -22.00
C TYR A 462 -27.61 -21.35 -21.55
N PRO A 463 -28.04 -21.48 -20.27
CA PRO A 463 -29.27 -20.84 -19.80
C PRO A 463 -29.24 -19.30 -19.91
N HIS A 464 -28.05 -18.70 -19.89
CA HIS A 464 -27.87 -17.24 -19.87
C HIS A 464 -28.19 -16.56 -21.21
N VAL A 465 -28.42 -17.31 -22.31
CA VAL A 465 -29.01 -16.79 -23.57
C VAL A 465 -30.35 -16.11 -23.31
N ASN A 466 -31.12 -16.65 -22.36
CA ASN A 466 -32.46 -16.18 -22.00
C ASN A 466 -32.46 -15.41 -20.68
N ALA A 467 -31.31 -14.90 -20.23
CA ALA A 467 -31.23 -14.09 -19.02
C ALA A 467 -32.13 -12.85 -19.14
N ALA A 468 -32.80 -12.49 -18.03
CA ALA A 468 -33.63 -11.28 -17.97
C ALA A 468 -32.79 -10.01 -18.19
N ASP A 469 -31.56 -10.01 -17.68
CA ASP A 469 -30.62 -8.91 -17.82
C ASP A 469 -30.04 -8.82 -19.24
N TYR A 470 -30.03 -7.61 -19.81
CA TYR A 470 -29.53 -7.31 -21.15
C TYR A 470 -28.02 -7.57 -21.28
N ASP A 471 -27.21 -7.14 -20.30
CA ASP A 471 -25.76 -7.22 -20.38
C ASP A 471 -25.31 -8.67 -20.38
N VAL A 472 -25.98 -9.52 -19.60
CA VAL A 472 -25.71 -10.97 -19.55
C VAL A 472 -25.98 -11.64 -20.91
N ARG A 473 -27.06 -11.26 -21.62
CA ARG A 473 -27.34 -11.79 -22.98
C ARG A 473 -26.27 -11.38 -23.98
N VAL A 474 -25.81 -10.12 -23.91
CA VAL A 474 -24.74 -9.63 -24.80
C VAL A 474 -23.41 -10.32 -24.49
N ASP A 475 -23.05 -10.47 -23.22
CA ASP A 475 -21.83 -11.16 -22.79
C ASP A 475 -21.82 -12.63 -23.26
N PHE A 476 -22.97 -13.31 -23.21
CA PHE A 476 -23.12 -14.65 -23.79
C PHE A 476 -22.87 -14.67 -25.30
N VAL A 477 -23.55 -13.78 -26.04
CA VAL A 477 -23.48 -13.71 -27.51
C VAL A 477 -22.06 -13.37 -27.98
N GLN A 478 -21.37 -12.46 -27.29
CA GLN A 478 -19.98 -12.12 -27.57
C GLN A 478 -19.02 -13.27 -27.26
N ALA A 479 -19.22 -13.97 -26.13
CA ALA A 479 -18.41 -15.15 -25.79
C ALA A 479 -18.56 -16.25 -26.85
N ALA A 480 -19.78 -16.47 -27.37
CA ALA A 480 -20.05 -17.43 -28.44
C ALA A 480 -19.26 -17.09 -29.72
N TYR A 481 -19.20 -15.81 -30.08
CA TYR A 481 -18.45 -15.34 -31.23
C TYR A 481 -16.93 -15.50 -31.04
N GLN A 482 -16.39 -15.11 -29.88
CA GLN A 482 -14.96 -15.21 -29.58
C GLN A 482 -14.47 -16.65 -29.65
N LEU A 483 -15.28 -17.59 -29.16
CA LEU A 483 -14.97 -19.02 -29.13
C LEU A 483 -15.29 -19.73 -30.45
N LYS A 484 -15.98 -19.06 -31.39
CA LYS A 484 -16.48 -19.63 -32.66
C LYS A 484 -17.26 -20.93 -32.46
N ASP A 485 -18.01 -21.01 -31.36
CA ASP A 485 -18.71 -22.23 -30.97
C ASP A 485 -19.94 -22.44 -31.88
N GLN A 486 -19.91 -23.43 -32.77
CA GLN A 486 -21.05 -23.72 -33.64
C GLN A 486 -22.23 -24.33 -32.88
N ARG A 487 -22.02 -24.89 -31.68
CA ARG A 487 -23.08 -25.61 -30.93
C ARG A 487 -24.18 -24.69 -30.43
N VAL A 488 -23.89 -23.39 -30.29
CA VAL A 488 -24.85 -22.39 -29.79
C VAL A 488 -25.65 -21.71 -30.89
N VAL A 489 -25.35 -21.94 -32.17
CA VAL A 489 -26.05 -21.30 -33.32
C VAL A 489 -27.57 -21.52 -33.27
N PRO A 490 -28.11 -22.73 -33.01
CA PRO A 490 -29.56 -22.92 -32.90
C PRO A 490 -30.21 -22.10 -31.76
N LEU A 491 -29.50 -21.92 -30.64
CA LEU A 491 -29.97 -21.10 -29.51
C LEU A 491 -30.01 -19.62 -29.88
N LEU A 492 -29.01 -19.15 -30.63
CA LEU A 492 -28.93 -17.76 -31.11
C LEU A 492 -30.01 -17.45 -32.16
N LEU A 493 -30.28 -18.38 -33.08
CA LEU A 493 -31.36 -18.25 -34.07
C LEU A 493 -32.74 -18.22 -33.40
N ALA A 494 -32.99 -19.11 -32.43
CA ALA A 494 -34.23 -19.11 -31.66
C ALA A 494 -34.42 -17.79 -30.88
N ARG A 495 -33.33 -17.21 -30.35
CA ARG A 495 -33.40 -15.91 -29.67
C ARG A 495 -33.66 -14.75 -30.62
N LEU A 496 -33.11 -14.79 -31.84
CA LEU A 496 -33.31 -13.75 -32.87
C LEU A 496 -34.79 -13.57 -33.25
N GLU A 497 -35.60 -14.62 -33.16
CA GLU A 497 -37.05 -14.54 -33.48
C GLU A 497 -37.89 -13.84 -32.40
N VAL A 498 -37.42 -13.84 -31.15
CA VAL A 498 -38.20 -13.38 -29.98
C VAL A 498 -37.63 -12.09 -29.37
N GLU A 499 -36.42 -11.68 -29.74
CA GLU A 499 -35.76 -10.51 -29.16
C GLU A 499 -36.39 -9.18 -29.62
N GLU A 500 -36.79 -8.35 -28.67
CA GLU A 500 -37.40 -7.04 -28.90
C GLU A 500 -36.37 -5.88 -28.79
N ASP A 501 -35.21 -6.12 -28.16
CA ASP A 501 -34.18 -5.10 -27.97
C ASP A 501 -33.29 -4.91 -29.22
N GLY A 502 -33.34 -3.71 -29.80
CA GLY A 502 -32.57 -3.34 -31.00
C GLY A 502 -31.04 -3.47 -30.86
N LYS A 503 -30.48 -3.34 -29.65
CA LYS A 503 -29.04 -3.51 -29.39
C LYS A 503 -28.64 -4.99 -29.39
N VAL A 504 -29.47 -5.85 -28.80
CA VAL A 504 -29.24 -7.31 -28.81
C VAL A 504 -29.41 -7.85 -30.22
N LEU A 505 -30.43 -7.38 -30.95
CA LEU A 505 -30.64 -7.71 -32.37
C LEU A 505 -29.42 -7.36 -33.23
N TRP A 506 -28.80 -6.20 -33.01
CA TRP A 506 -27.55 -5.84 -33.70
C TRP A 506 -26.44 -6.86 -33.46
N TRP A 507 -26.20 -7.24 -32.20
CA TRP A 507 -25.16 -8.23 -31.86
C TRP A 507 -25.46 -9.61 -32.40
N LEU A 508 -26.72 -10.08 -32.31
CA LEU A 508 -27.16 -11.35 -32.88
C LEU A 508 -26.96 -11.38 -34.40
N LEU A 509 -27.44 -10.36 -35.13
CA LEU A 509 -27.29 -10.28 -36.59
C LEU A 509 -25.83 -10.20 -37.00
N LYS A 510 -25.01 -9.38 -36.33
CA LYS A 510 -23.58 -9.24 -36.61
C LYS A 510 -22.82 -10.56 -36.42
N ILE A 511 -23.11 -11.29 -35.35
CA ILE A 511 -22.39 -12.53 -35.01
C ILE A 511 -22.86 -13.69 -35.86
N LEU A 512 -24.16 -13.81 -36.08
CA LEU A 512 -24.71 -14.84 -36.95
C LEU A 512 -24.33 -14.63 -38.42
N ALA A 513 -24.09 -13.39 -38.87
CA ALA A 513 -23.49 -13.13 -40.18
C ALA A 513 -22.13 -13.82 -40.37
N HIS A 514 -21.42 -14.15 -39.29
CA HIS A 514 -20.14 -14.85 -39.33
C HIS A 514 -20.26 -16.35 -39.05
N LEU A 515 -21.13 -16.75 -38.11
CA LEU A 515 -21.29 -18.16 -37.69
C LEU A 515 -22.24 -18.96 -38.60
N ALA A 516 -23.26 -18.31 -39.16
CA ALA A 516 -24.34 -18.91 -39.94
C ALA A 516 -24.79 -17.98 -41.09
N PRO A 517 -23.89 -17.67 -42.05
CA PRO A 517 -24.10 -16.63 -43.05
C PRO A 517 -25.30 -16.88 -43.97
N GLU A 518 -25.52 -18.13 -44.42
CA GLU A 518 -26.61 -18.47 -45.35
C GLU A 518 -27.99 -18.38 -44.67
N GLU A 519 -28.10 -18.93 -43.46
CA GLU A 519 -29.34 -18.95 -42.67
C GLU A 519 -29.80 -17.53 -42.36
N VAL A 520 -28.89 -16.66 -41.89
CA VAL A 520 -29.24 -15.30 -41.49
C VAL A 520 -29.43 -14.35 -42.67
N ALA A 521 -28.72 -14.54 -43.77
CA ALA A 521 -28.96 -13.77 -44.99
C ALA A 521 -30.39 -13.95 -45.54
N SER A 522 -30.99 -15.13 -45.36
CA SER A 522 -32.37 -15.37 -45.79
C SER A 522 -33.42 -14.63 -44.94
N ILE A 523 -33.13 -14.38 -43.66
CA ILE A 523 -34.07 -13.78 -42.70
C ILE A 523 -33.86 -12.26 -42.58
N ALA A 524 -32.62 -11.79 -42.75
CA ALA A 524 -32.21 -10.39 -42.59
C ALA A 524 -33.05 -9.33 -43.33
N PRO A 525 -33.60 -9.57 -44.55
CA PRO A 525 -34.38 -8.56 -45.27
C PRO A 525 -35.61 -8.04 -44.51
N ARG A 526 -36.14 -8.80 -43.54
CA ARG A 526 -37.27 -8.38 -42.70
C ARG A 526 -36.99 -7.12 -41.88
N TRP A 527 -35.74 -6.90 -41.48
CA TRP A 527 -35.35 -5.78 -40.62
C TRP A 527 -34.83 -4.55 -41.39
N LEU A 528 -34.74 -4.59 -42.74
CA LEU A 528 -34.34 -3.43 -43.57
C LEU A 528 -35.25 -2.22 -43.39
N ASN A 529 -36.54 -2.45 -43.09
CA ASN A 529 -37.53 -1.39 -42.85
C ASN A 529 -37.89 -1.25 -41.36
N SER A 530 -37.17 -1.92 -40.45
CA SER A 530 -37.45 -1.86 -39.01
C SER A 530 -37.38 -0.42 -38.48
N PRO A 531 -38.27 0.01 -37.57
CA PRO A 531 -38.16 1.33 -36.94
C PRO A 531 -36.94 1.44 -36.01
N LEU A 532 -36.33 0.31 -35.63
CA LEU A 532 -35.14 0.26 -34.77
C LEU A 532 -33.85 0.49 -35.60
N PRO A 533 -33.10 1.59 -35.39
CA PRO A 533 -31.93 1.93 -36.20
C PRO A 533 -30.83 0.87 -36.21
N LEU A 534 -30.58 0.21 -35.08
CA LEU A 534 -29.54 -0.82 -34.93
C LEU A 534 -29.92 -2.17 -35.55
N ALA A 535 -31.21 -2.54 -35.51
CA ALA A 535 -31.69 -3.72 -36.22
C ALA A 535 -31.60 -3.51 -37.74
N ARG A 536 -31.92 -2.30 -38.20
CA ARG A 536 -31.77 -1.89 -39.61
C ARG A 536 -30.30 -1.92 -40.04
N ALA A 537 -29.39 -1.39 -39.23
CA ALA A 537 -27.95 -1.48 -39.45
C ALA A 537 -27.45 -2.94 -39.53
N GLY A 538 -27.96 -3.81 -38.65
CA GLY A 538 -27.64 -5.25 -38.65
C GLY A 538 -28.10 -5.96 -39.91
N ALA A 539 -29.29 -5.65 -40.41
CA ALA A 539 -29.79 -6.18 -41.68
C ALA A 539 -28.94 -5.72 -42.86
N VAL A 540 -28.61 -4.42 -42.92
CA VAL A 540 -27.72 -3.86 -43.96
C VAL A 540 -26.36 -4.56 -43.90
N LEU A 541 -25.80 -4.79 -42.72
CA LEU A 541 -24.54 -5.51 -42.54
C LEU A 541 -24.59 -6.94 -43.10
N VAL A 542 -25.60 -7.73 -42.71
CA VAL A 542 -25.74 -9.13 -43.15
C VAL A 542 -25.82 -9.19 -44.68
N LEU A 543 -26.63 -8.32 -45.28
CA LEU A 543 -26.85 -8.34 -46.73
C LEU A 543 -25.65 -7.81 -47.51
N LEU A 544 -24.94 -6.80 -46.99
CA LEU A 544 -23.68 -6.32 -47.58
C LEU A 544 -22.55 -7.36 -47.53
N SER A 545 -22.57 -8.27 -46.56
CA SER A 545 -21.52 -9.27 -46.37
C SER A 545 -21.82 -10.61 -47.05
N ASN A 546 -23.08 -11.06 -47.05
CA ASN A 546 -23.47 -12.41 -47.45
C ASN A 546 -24.72 -12.47 -48.36
N GLY A 547 -25.27 -11.33 -48.78
CA GLY A 547 -26.50 -11.26 -49.58
C GLY A 547 -26.29 -11.52 -51.08
N THR A 548 -27.39 -11.79 -51.79
CA THR A 548 -27.38 -11.90 -53.27
C THR A 548 -27.20 -10.53 -53.92
N LEU A 549 -26.95 -10.48 -55.24
CA LEU A 549 -26.74 -9.22 -55.97
C LEU A 549 -27.91 -8.22 -55.80
N ASN A 550 -29.14 -8.72 -55.75
CA ASN A 550 -30.34 -7.91 -55.50
C ASN A 550 -30.41 -7.41 -54.05
N ASP A 551 -29.94 -8.19 -53.09
CA ASP A 551 -29.92 -7.81 -51.67
C ASP A 551 -28.86 -6.73 -51.40
N LEU A 552 -27.73 -6.79 -52.11
CA LEU A 552 -26.70 -5.74 -52.07
C LEU A 552 -27.27 -4.38 -52.50
N THR A 553 -28.02 -4.31 -53.59
CA THR A 553 -28.63 -3.06 -54.06
C THR A 553 -29.61 -2.49 -53.04
N ARG A 554 -30.43 -3.35 -52.41
CA ARG A 554 -31.37 -2.94 -51.34
C ARG A 554 -30.63 -2.43 -50.11
N ALA A 555 -29.55 -3.12 -49.71
CA ALA A 555 -28.74 -2.74 -48.56
C ALA A 555 -28.02 -1.40 -48.77
N VAL A 556 -27.44 -1.15 -49.95
CA VAL A 556 -26.79 0.12 -50.30
C VAL A 556 -27.80 1.28 -50.33
N ASN A 557 -28.97 1.09 -50.94
CA ASN A 557 -30.02 2.11 -50.94
C ASN A 557 -30.47 2.45 -49.51
N THR A 558 -30.63 1.42 -48.66
CA THR A 558 -30.98 1.61 -47.25
C THR A 558 -29.88 2.34 -46.49
N LEU A 559 -28.60 2.03 -46.76
CA LEU A 559 -27.46 2.71 -46.15
C LEU A 559 -27.40 4.21 -46.51
N GLN A 560 -27.66 4.56 -47.77
CA GLN A 560 -27.71 5.96 -48.21
C GLN A 560 -28.85 6.74 -47.53
N VAL A 561 -30.01 6.11 -47.36
CA VAL A 561 -31.13 6.68 -46.59
C VAL A 561 -30.74 6.88 -45.12
N MET A 562 -30.00 5.96 -44.53
CA MET A 562 -29.53 6.09 -43.15
C MET A 562 -28.49 7.22 -42.99
N LEU A 563 -27.57 7.38 -43.95
CA LEU A 563 -26.55 8.45 -43.94
C LEU A 563 -27.14 9.86 -44.06
N SER A 564 -28.23 10.01 -44.82
CA SER A 564 -28.90 11.28 -45.07
C SER A 564 -30.07 11.58 -44.11
N SER A 565 -30.33 10.71 -43.15
CA SER A 565 -31.43 10.85 -42.20
C SER A 565 -31.22 12.03 -41.23
N PRO A 566 -32.27 12.80 -40.87
CA PRO A 566 -32.19 13.81 -39.82
C PRO A 566 -31.98 13.18 -38.43
N ASP A 567 -32.42 11.93 -38.24
CA ASP A 567 -32.25 11.18 -36.99
C ASP A 567 -30.79 10.76 -36.77
N GLU A 568 -30.21 11.21 -35.65
CA GLU A 568 -28.84 10.87 -35.23
C GLU A 568 -28.62 9.36 -35.06
N ALA A 569 -29.64 8.62 -34.61
CA ALA A 569 -29.51 7.19 -34.34
C ALA A 569 -29.37 6.39 -35.65
N MET A 570 -30.02 6.86 -36.72
CA MET A 570 -29.88 6.30 -38.07
C MET A 570 -28.51 6.59 -38.68
N ARG A 571 -27.99 7.83 -38.58
CA ARG A 571 -26.64 8.15 -39.06
C ARG A 571 -25.57 7.37 -38.30
N ARG A 572 -25.73 7.21 -36.99
CA ARG A 572 -24.89 6.34 -36.15
C ARG A 572 -24.96 4.87 -36.54
N GLY A 573 -26.17 4.36 -36.82
CA GLY A 573 -26.38 3.01 -37.34
C GLY A 573 -25.70 2.78 -38.69
N ALA A 574 -25.69 3.78 -39.57
CA ALA A 574 -24.98 3.73 -40.84
C ALA A 574 -23.46 3.57 -40.65
N ALA A 575 -22.86 4.35 -39.74
CA ALA A 575 -21.44 4.20 -39.41
C ALA A 575 -21.09 2.78 -38.90
N TYR A 576 -21.96 2.17 -38.07
CA TYR A 576 -21.78 0.79 -37.62
C TYR A 576 -21.89 -0.24 -38.75
N ALA A 577 -22.83 -0.06 -39.68
CA ALA A 577 -22.96 -0.91 -40.85
C ALA A 577 -21.73 -0.82 -41.77
N ILE A 578 -21.17 0.39 -41.96
CA ILE A 578 -19.94 0.63 -42.75
C ILE A 578 -18.73 -0.03 -42.10
N SER A 579 -18.58 0.08 -40.77
CA SER A 579 -17.48 -0.57 -40.04
C SER A 579 -17.40 -2.06 -40.40
N ALA A 580 -18.51 -2.78 -40.29
CA ALA A 580 -18.50 -4.24 -40.41
C ALA A 580 -18.70 -4.77 -41.85
N SER A 581 -18.94 -3.92 -42.84
CA SER A 581 -19.09 -4.34 -44.25
C SER A 581 -17.75 -4.77 -44.86
N LYS A 582 -17.75 -5.67 -45.86
CA LYS A 582 -16.52 -6.05 -46.62
C LYS A 582 -16.40 -5.34 -47.97
N VAL A 583 -17.33 -4.45 -48.30
CA VAL A 583 -17.57 -3.96 -49.67
C VAL A 583 -17.36 -2.45 -49.76
N GLY A 584 -16.57 -2.02 -50.75
CA GLY A 584 -16.48 -0.65 -51.25
C GLY A 584 -15.43 0.25 -50.56
N ASN A 585 -14.92 1.25 -51.31
CA ASN A 585 -14.20 2.38 -50.74
C ASN A 585 -15.24 3.41 -50.28
N LEU A 586 -15.56 3.43 -48.99
CA LEU A 586 -16.52 4.34 -48.36
C LEU A 586 -15.80 5.42 -47.51
N GLU A 587 -14.54 5.73 -47.86
CA GLU A 587 -13.71 6.72 -47.16
C GLU A 587 -14.35 8.11 -47.17
N ALA A 588 -14.90 8.54 -48.31
CA ALA A 588 -15.50 9.87 -48.47
C ALA A 588 -16.78 10.04 -47.62
N GLU A 589 -17.57 8.97 -47.47
CA GLU A 589 -18.75 8.94 -46.62
C GLU A 589 -18.36 8.99 -45.14
N LEU A 590 -17.29 8.29 -44.73
CA LEU A 590 -16.78 8.32 -43.37
C LEU A 590 -16.14 9.66 -43.00
N GLU A 591 -15.42 10.30 -43.92
CA GLU A 591 -14.84 11.63 -43.70
C GLU A 591 -15.95 12.66 -43.40
N LYS A 592 -17.05 12.66 -44.16
CA LYS A 592 -18.22 13.50 -43.87
C LYS A 592 -18.80 13.23 -42.48
N LEU A 593 -18.87 11.95 -42.10
CA LEU A 593 -19.40 11.47 -40.83
C LEU A 593 -18.49 11.85 -39.64
N LEU A 594 -17.17 11.94 -39.83
CA LEU A 594 -16.21 12.46 -38.84
C LEU A 594 -16.40 13.96 -38.55
N HIS A 595 -16.90 14.71 -39.54
CA HIS A 595 -17.24 16.14 -39.41
C HIS A 595 -18.71 16.40 -39.04
N ASP A 596 -19.50 15.37 -38.73
CA ASP A 596 -20.90 15.53 -38.31
C ASP A 596 -21.01 16.42 -37.05
N PRO A 597 -22.00 17.35 -36.99
CA PRO A 597 -22.18 18.23 -35.84
C PRO A 597 -22.53 17.47 -34.54
N VAL A 598 -23.09 16.26 -34.65
CA VAL A 598 -23.42 15.42 -33.49
C VAL A 598 -22.22 14.54 -33.13
N GLU A 599 -21.67 14.76 -31.94
CA GLU A 599 -20.48 14.06 -31.45
C GLU A 599 -20.64 12.52 -31.45
N ALA A 600 -21.84 12.00 -31.14
CA ALA A 600 -22.12 10.57 -31.12
C ALA A 600 -21.99 9.89 -32.51
N VAL A 601 -22.27 10.63 -33.59
CA VAL A 601 -22.13 10.14 -34.97
C VAL A 601 -20.65 10.15 -35.38
N SER A 602 -19.95 11.24 -35.09
CA SER A 602 -18.50 11.38 -35.30
C SER A 602 -17.73 10.25 -34.59
N ILE A 603 -18.08 9.94 -33.34
CA ILE A 603 -17.49 8.82 -32.58
C ILE A 603 -17.71 7.47 -33.27
N ALA A 604 -18.92 7.21 -33.78
CA ALA A 604 -19.20 5.96 -34.50
C ALA A 604 -18.42 5.86 -35.81
N ALA A 605 -18.20 6.99 -36.50
CA ALA A 605 -17.35 7.06 -37.69
C ALA A 605 -15.88 6.76 -37.38
N MET A 606 -15.34 7.26 -36.26
CA MET A 606 -13.98 6.96 -35.82
C MET A 606 -13.75 5.45 -35.64
N TRP A 607 -14.73 4.74 -35.07
CA TRP A 607 -14.66 3.28 -34.91
C TRP A 607 -14.60 2.56 -36.27
N ALA A 608 -15.39 3.02 -37.25
CA ALA A 608 -15.37 2.46 -38.59
C ALA A 608 -14.03 2.68 -39.31
N VAL A 609 -13.40 3.85 -39.11
CA VAL A 609 -12.06 4.16 -39.63
C VAL A 609 -11.00 3.21 -39.05
N ALA A 610 -11.10 2.90 -37.75
CA ALA A 610 -10.19 1.99 -37.07
C ALA A 610 -10.26 0.56 -37.64
N ASP A 611 -11.49 0.04 -37.81
CA ASP A 611 -11.75 -1.32 -38.30
C ASP A 611 -11.29 -1.51 -39.75
N LYS A 612 -11.44 -0.47 -40.58
CA LYS A 612 -11.06 -0.45 -42.00
C LYS A 612 -9.60 -0.06 -42.26
N LYS A 613 -8.90 0.47 -41.26
CA LYS A 613 -7.51 0.94 -41.33
C LYS A 613 -7.26 2.01 -42.40
N TYR A 614 -8.17 2.98 -42.55
CA TYR A 614 -8.02 4.08 -43.50
C TYR A 614 -6.98 5.11 -43.03
N LEU A 615 -5.73 4.93 -43.44
CA LEU A 615 -4.58 5.73 -42.98
C LEU A 615 -4.63 7.20 -43.44
N HIS A 616 -5.33 7.51 -44.54
CA HIS A 616 -5.44 8.88 -45.04
C HIS A 616 -6.22 9.83 -44.12
N LEU A 617 -7.04 9.28 -43.21
CA LEU A 617 -7.85 10.04 -42.26
C LEU A 617 -7.13 10.34 -40.93
N LEU A 618 -5.86 9.92 -40.78
CA LEU A 618 -5.05 10.17 -39.59
C LEU A 618 -4.92 11.65 -39.19
N PRO A 619 -4.75 12.62 -40.12
CA PRO A 619 -4.70 14.04 -39.78
C PRO A 619 -6.01 14.54 -39.16
N VAL A 620 -7.16 14.14 -39.73
CA VAL A 620 -8.49 14.51 -39.25
C VAL A 620 -8.74 13.95 -37.85
N LEU A 621 -8.28 12.73 -37.57
CA LEU A 621 -8.33 12.14 -36.23
C LEU A 621 -7.42 12.87 -35.24
N ALA A 622 -6.22 13.29 -35.65
CA ALA A 622 -5.28 14.03 -34.82
C ALA A 622 -5.82 15.42 -34.42
N GLU A 623 -6.54 16.11 -35.31
CA GLU A 623 -7.19 17.39 -35.04
C GLU A 623 -8.31 17.33 -33.99
N LYS A 624 -8.83 16.13 -33.70
CA LYS A 624 -9.87 15.88 -32.68
C LYS A 624 -9.27 15.64 -31.29
N LEU A 625 -7.95 15.48 -31.18
CA LEU A 625 -7.28 15.32 -29.88
C LEU A 625 -7.36 16.61 -29.07
N GLY A 626 -7.76 16.49 -27.81
CA GLY A 626 -7.98 17.63 -26.90
C GLY A 626 -9.36 18.31 -27.05
N LYS A 627 -10.30 17.75 -27.83
CA LYS A 627 -11.66 18.31 -28.00
C LYS A 627 -12.73 17.37 -27.41
N GLY A 628 -13.20 17.66 -26.19
CA GLY A 628 -14.37 17.01 -25.59
C GLY A 628 -14.32 15.48 -25.49
N ARG A 629 -15.47 14.80 -25.59
CA ARG A 629 -15.57 13.32 -25.51
C ARG A 629 -14.99 12.63 -26.74
N SER A 630 -14.99 13.29 -27.89
CA SER A 630 -14.45 12.81 -29.16
C SER A 630 -12.94 12.53 -29.11
N SER A 631 -12.20 13.28 -28.28
CA SER A 631 -10.77 13.09 -28.03
C SER A 631 -10.43 11.67 -27.55
N LEU A 632 -11.23 11.11 -26.65
CA LEU A 632 -11.03 9.75 -26.13
C LEU A 632 -11.14 8.69 -27.23
N TYR A 633 -12.11 8.86 -28.13
CA TYR A 633 -12.37 7.92 -29.22
C TYR A 633 -11.37 8.09 -30.36
N ALA A 634 -10.99 9.32 -30.68
CA ALA A 634 -9.90 9.60 -31.62
C ALA A 634 -8.59 9.00 -31.12
N SER A 635 -8.29 9.15 -29.83
CA SER A 635 -7.12 8.53 -29.18
C SER A 635 -7.14 7.01 -29.32
N ARG A 636 -8.23 6.34 -28.96
CA ARG A 636 -8.38 4.87 -29.12
C ARG A 636 -8.20 4.43 -30.58
N THR A 637 -8.75 5.19 -31.51
CA THR A 637 -8.64 4.92 -32.95
C THR A 637 -7.20 5.03 -33.43
N LEU A 638 -6.48 6.09 -33.05
CA LEU A 638 -5.07 6.28 -33.40
C LEU A 638 -4.18 5.18 -32.80
N VAL A 639 -4.46 4.73 -31.57
CA VAL A 639 -3.76 3.59 -30.94
C VAL A 639 -4.00 2.30 -31.74
N GLN A 640 -5.23 2.05 -32.18
CA GLN A 640 -5.56 0.87 -33.00
C GLN A 640 -4.88 0.88 -34.39
N LEU A 641 -4.69 2.07 -34.97
CA LEU A 641 -3.97 2.23 -36.24
C LEU A 641 -2.45 2.05 -36.08
N GLY A 642 -1.91 2.30 -34.89
CA GLY A 642 -0.53 1.96 -34.50
C GLY A 642 0.53 2.90 -35.05
N VAL A 643 1.68 2.34 -35.47
CA VAL A 643 2.89 3.07 -35.89
C VAL A 643 2.66 4.21 -36.91
N PRO A 644 1.79 4.07 -37.94
CA PRO A 644 1.52 5.16 -38.88
C PRO A 644 0.98 6.45 -38.26
N ALA A 645 0.36 6.37 -37.07
CA ALA A 645 -0.17 7.54 -36.36
C ALA A 645 0.93 8.38 -35.67
N LEU A 646 2.11 7.81 -35.39
CA LEU A 646 3.14 8.44 -34.56
C LEU A 646 3.58 9.83 -35.03
N PRO A 647 3.83 10.11 -36.33
CA PRO A 647 4.25 11.43 -36.78
C PRO A 647 3.20 12.52 -36.49
N HIS A 648 1.92 12.18 -36.65
CA HIS A 648 0.82 13.11 -36.38
C HIS A 648 0.64 13.34 -34.88
N VAL A 649 0.83 12.30 -34.05
CA VAL A 649 0.79 12.40 -32.60
C VAL A 649 1.95 13.25 -32.07
N LEU A 650 3.17 13.06 -32.59
CA LEU A 650 4.33 13.88 -32.23
C LEU A 650 4.10 15.36 -32.54
N LYS A 651 3.58 15.66 -33.74
CA LYS A 651 3.23 17.03 -34.11
C LYS A 651 2.22 17.65 -33.14
N VAL A 652 1.22 16.89 -32.70
CA VAL A 652 0.25 17.36 -31.69
C VAL A 652 0.89 17.58 -30.31
N ILE A 653 1.94 16.85 -29.95
CA ILE A 653 2.67 17.06 -28.69
C ILE A 653 3.56 18.31 -28.76
N GLU A 654 4.15 18.59 -29.92
CA GLU A 654 5.03 19.74 -30.15
C GLU A 654 4.24 21.05 -30.35
N ASP A 655 3.20 21.03 -31.18
CA ASP A 655 2.45 22.22 -31.62
C ASP A 655 1.10 22.42 -30.91
N GLY A 656 0.60 21.39 -30.21
CA GLY A 656 -0.76 21.38 -29.66
C GLY A 656 -0.90 22.01 -28.27
N SER A 657 -2.14 22.16 -27.82
CA SER A 657 -2.43 22.56 -26.44
C SER A 657 -1.89 21.53 -25.43
N GLN A 658 -1.73 21.93 -24.17
CA GLN A 658 -1.20 21.05 -23.13
C GLN A 658 -2.00 19.73 -22.97
N ILE A 659 -3.28 19.73 -23.32
CA ILE A 659 -4.20 18.59 -23.24
C ILE A 659 -4.09 17.70 -24.44
N ALA A 660 -3.97 18.30 -25.62
CA ALA A 660 -3.67 17.59 -26.84
C ALA A 660 -2.30 16.89 -26.68
N ALA A 661 -1.31 17.56 -26.09
CA ALA A 661 -0.02 16.97 -25.74
C ALA A 661 -0.12 15.85 -24.70
N ARG A 662 -0.91 16.02 -23.62
CA ARG A 662 -1.16 14.94 -22.64
C ARG A 662 -1.82 13.71 -23.28
N THR A 663 -2.80 13.94 -24.14
CA THR A 663 -3.51 12.88 -24.86
C THR A 663 -2.57 12.20 -25.86
N GLY A 664 -1.75 12.98 -26.56
CA GLY A 664 -0.71 12.49 -27.46
C GLY A 664 0.32 11.62 -26.75
N VAL A 665 0.84 12.07 -25.59
CA VAL A 665 1.74 11.28 -24.74
C VAL A 665 1.11 9.95 -24.35
N ARG A 666 -0.17 9.94 -23.98
CA ARG A 666 -0.89 8.71 -23.64
C ARG A 666 -0.98 7.76 -24.83
N ILE A 667 -1.25 8.29 -26.04
CA ILE A 667 -1.27 7.50 -27.29
C ILE A 667 0.11 6.91 -27.57
N LEU A 668 1.18 7.70 -27.49
CA LEU A 668 2.56 7.21 -27.67
C LEU A 668 2.86 6.02 -26.76
N THR A 669 2.48 6.11 -25.48
CA THR A 669 2.74 5.03 -24.51
C THR A 669 1.85 3.80 -24.69
N MET A 670 0.74 3.91 -25.42
CA MET A 670 -0.15 2.76 -25.71
C MET A 670 0.28 1.98 -26.96
N ILE A 671 1.08 2.58 -27.84
CA ILE A 671 1.61 1.92 -29.04
C ILE A 671 2.90 1.19 -28.63
N HIS A 672 2.88 -0.14 -28.71
CA HIS A 672 3.98 -1.00 -28.29
C HIS A 672 4.87 -1.37 -29.47
N ASP A 673 5.73 -0.45 -29.88
CA ASP A 673 6.67 -0.63 -31.00
C ASP A 673 8.00 0.09 -30.71
N GLU A 674 9.11 -0.41 -31.23
CA GLU A 674 10.44 0.22 -31.05
C GLU A 674 10.46 1.67 -31.56
N LYS A 675 9.74 1.97 -32.65
CA LYS A 675 9.59 3.35 -33.16
C LYS A 675 8.78 4.25 -32.23
N ALA A 676 7.83 3.68 -31.49
CA ALA A 676 7.11 4.42 -30.46
C ALA A 676 8.02 4.70 -29.26
N ASP A 677 8.91 3.78 -28.91
CA ASP A 677 9.90 3.98 -27.85
C ASP A 677 10.95 5.04 -28.23
N GLU A 678 11.38 5.10 -29.49
CA GLU A 678 12.20 6.20 -30.02
C GLU A 678 11.49 7.55 -29.88
N ALA A 679 10.21 7.61 -30.23
CA ALA A 679 9.38 8.82 -30.07
C ALA A 679 9.23 9.21 -28.59
N ILE A 680 9.06 8.25 -27.68
CA ILE A 680 9.06 8.48 -26.22
C ILE A 680 10.38 9.13 -25.79
N VAL A 681 11.53 8.61 -26.25
CA VAL A 681 12.84 9.17 -25.89
C VAL A 681 13.02 10.59 -26.44
N GLN A 682 12.53 10.88 -27.64
CA GLN A 682 12.55 12.23 -28.23
C GLN A 682 11.76 13.21 -27.35
N VAL A 683 10.53 12.86 -26.97
CA VAL A 683 9.68 13.71 -26.10
C VAL A 683 10.27 13.83 -24.69
N ALA A 684 10.91 12.77 -24.17
CA ALA A 684 11.57 12.80 -22.87
C ALA A 684 12.74 13.80 -22.80
N LYS A 685 13.41 14.06 -23.93
CA LYS A 685 14.53 15.00 -24.05
C LYS A 685 14.08 16.42 -24.36
N ASN A 686 13.17 16.57 -25.32
CA ASN A 686 12.81 17.88 -25.89
C ASN A 686 11.52 18.47 -25.33
N GLY A 687 10.69 17.68 -24.64
CA GLY A 687 9.42 18.14 -24.09
C GLY A 687 9.60 19.10 -22.91
N ASN A 688 8.61 19.96 -22.68
CA ASN A 688 8.57 20.81 -21.49
C ASN A 688 8.47 19.97 -20.19
N VAL A 689 8.72 20.60 -19.03
CA VAL A 689 8.78 19.94 -17.72
C VAL A 689 7.51 19.13 -17.42
N ILE A 690 6.35 19.67 -17.78
CA ILE A 690 5.06 19.04 -17.54
C ILE A 690 4.85 17.82 -18.45
N THR A 691 5.06 17.95 -19.75
CA THR A 691 4.95 16.87 -20.74
C THR A 691 5.92 15.74 -20.40
N ARG A 692 7.15 16.04 -20.00
CA ARG A 692 8.13 15.04 -19.52
C ARG A 692 7.65 14.32 -18.26
N THR A 693 7.00 15.02 -17.34
CA THR A 693 6.47 14.44 -16.10
C THR A 693 5.29 13.52 -16.38
N PHE A 694 4.39 13.92 -17.27
CA PHE A 694 3.29 13.07 -17.73
C PHE A 694 3.77 11.86 -18.52
N LEU A 695 4.78 12.04 -19.38
CA LEU A 695 5.39 10.95 -20.15
C LEU A 695 6.01 9.91 -19.23
N ALA A 696 6.81 10.32 -18.25
CA ALA A 696 7.41 9.39 -17.28
C ALA A 696 6.34 8.60 -16.53
N LYS A 697 5.29 9.29 -16.06
CA LYS A 697 4.13 8.65 -15.41
C LYS A 697 3.41 7.67 -16.33
N ALA A 698 3.16 8.05 -17.58
CA ALA A 698 2.47 7.21 -18.56
C ALA A 698 3.30 5.96 -18.91
N CYS A 699 4.62 6.10 -19.05
CA CYS A 699 5.53 4.96 -19.24
C CYS A 699 5.56 4.04 -18.01
N SER A 700 5.58 4.58 -16.80
CA SER A 700 5.45 3.80 -15.56
C SER A 700 4.14 3.01 -15.51
N MET A 701 3.02 3.62 -15.93
CA MET A 701 1.73 2.93 -16.03
C MET A 701 1.73 1.84 -17.11
N ARG A 702 2.41 2.05 -18.24
CA ARG A 702 2.59 1.04 -19.30
C ARG A 702 3.27 -0.22 -18.76
N THR A 703 4.26 -0.09 -17.87
CA THR A 703 4.93 -1.21 -17.19
C THR A 703 3.98 -2.12 -16.42
N LYS A 704 2.83 -1.60 -15.94
CA LYS A 704 1.79 -2.45 -15.37
C LYS A 704 1.18 -3.31 -16.46
N GLN A 705 0.77 -2.67 -17.56
CA GLN A 705 0.01 -3.14 -18.73
C GLN A 705 0.68 -4.25 -19.53
N GLN A 706 1.96 -4.09 -19.85
CA GLN A 706 2.74 -5.05 -20.61
C GLN A 706 4.24 -4.82 -20.33
N GLU A 707 5.08 -5.80 -20.63
CA GLU A 707 6.52 -5.64 -20.49
C GLU A 707 7.04 -4.55 -21.44
N ASN A 708 7.86 -3.65 -20.91
CA ASN A 708 8.54 -2.63 -21.71
C ASN A 708 9.64 -3.27 -22.55
N THR A 709 9.95 -2.68 -23.72
CA THR A 709 11.04 -3.15 -24.57
C THR A 709 12.40 -2.95 -23.88
N ASP A 710 13.37 -3.80 -24.22
CA ASP A 710 14.74 -3.68 -23.71
C ASP A 710 15.37 -2.31 -24.03
N TYR A 711 15.01 -1.74 -25.20
CA TYR A 711 15.43 -0.40 -25.59
C TYR A 711 14.92 0.66 -24.60
N LEU A 712 13.62 0.66 -24.29
CA LEU A 712 13.02 1.62 -23.38
C LEU A 712 13.56 1.44 -21.95
N VAL A 713 13.74 0.20 -21.48
CA VAL A 713 14.33 -0.09 -20.15
C VAL A 713 15.75 0.47 -20.06
N LYS A 714 16.57 0.30 -21.10
CA LYS A 714 17.93 0.85 -21.15
C LYS A 714 17.95 2.37 -21.11
N GLN A 715 17.05 3.03 -21.85
CA GLN A 715 16.93 4.48 -21.85
C GLN A 715 16.40 5.01 -20.51
N ALA A 716 15.42 4.33 -19.91
CA ALA A 716 14.91 4.68 -18.59
C ALA A 716 16.00 4.66 -17.52
N ARG A 717 16.94 3.70 -17.56
CA ARG A 717 18.09 3.67 -16.63
C ARG A 717 18.99 4.90 -16.75
N LEU A 718 19.17 5.42 -17.96
CA LEU A 718 19.92 6.66 -18.19
C LEU A 718 19.13 7.86 -17.63
N SER A 719 17.83 7.93 -17.94
CA SER A 719 16.94 8.99 -17.43
C SER A 719 16.85 9.01 -15.91
N VAL A 720 16.92 7.85 -15.22
CA VAL A 720 17.00 7.80 -13.74
C VAL A 720 18.23 8.55 -13.22
N GLN A 721 19.39 8.39 -13.86
CA GLN A 721 20.61 9.07 -13.42
C GLN A 721 20.55 10.57 -13.69
N GLU A 722 20.02 10.97 -14.84
CA GLU A 722 19.84 12.37 -15.20
C GLU A 722 18.88 13.08 -14.22
N GLU A 723 17.71 12.49 -13.95
CA GLU A 723 16.73 13.07 -13.02
C GLU A 723 17.25 13.06 -11.57
N ALA A 724 18.04 12.07 -11.16
CA ALA A 724 18.68 12.06 -9.85
C ALA A 724 19.64 13.26 -9.68
N ASN A 725 20.39 13.62 -10.72
CA ASN A 725 21.25 14.80 -10.71
C ASN A 725 20.42 16.10 -10.70
N THR A 726 19.32 16.16 -11.46
CA THR A 726 18.38 17.30 -11.43
C THR A 726 17.78 17.50 -10.03
N VAL A 727 17.37 16.43 -9.34
CA VAL A 727 16.84 16.49 -7.96
C VAL A 727 17.91 17.00 -6.98
N ARG A 728 19.16 16.52 -7.09
CA ARG A 728 20.27 17.02 -6.26
C ARG A 728 20.47 18.52 -6.42
N LEU A 729 20.50 19.01 -7.66
CA LEU A 729 20.71 20.42 -7.94
C LEU A 729 19.56 21.29 -7.42
N LEU A 730 18.31 20.92 -7.73
CA LEU A 730 17.12 21.66 -7.27
C LEU A 730 17.02 21.68 -5.74
N ARG A 731 17.47 20.63 -5.05
CA ARG A 731 17.54 20.63 -3.58
C ARG A 731 18.61 21.57 -3.04
N ALA A 732 19.78 21.62 -3.69
CA ALA A 732 20.83 22.55 -3.31
C ALA A 732 20.39 24.02 -3.54
N LEU A 733 19.72 24.30 -4.67
CA LEU A 733 19.12 25.60 -4.96
C LEU A 733 18.07 26.01 -3.93
N ASN A 734 17.20 25.09 -3.51
CA ASN A 734 16.18 25.37 -2.49
C ASN A 734 16.78 25.72 -1.11
N CYS A 735 18.05 25.36 -0.86
CA CYS A 735 18.79 25.66 0.37
C CYS A 735 19.65 26.93 0.30
N ALA A 736 19.71 27.61 -0.86
CA ALA A 736 20.49 28.84 -1.01
C ALA A 736 19.74 30.02 -0.35
N GLU A 737 20.39 30.67 0.62
CA GLU A 737 19.81 31.79 1.38
C GLU A 737 19.68 33.08 0.55
N GLU A 738 20.45 33.20 -0.53
CA GLU A 738 20.53 34.39 -1.39
C GLU A 738 19.36 34.51 -2.40
N LEU A 739 18.49 33.49 -2.51
CA LEU A 739 17.39 33.49 -3.47
C LEU A 739 16.10 34.16 -2.94
N PRO A 740 15.39 34.94 -3.78
CA PRO A 740 14.08 35.48 -3.43
C PRO A 740 13.07 34.40 -3.03
N VAL A 741 12.11 34.76 -2.15
CA VAL A 741 11.11 33.82 -1.60
C VAL A 741 10.25 33.17 -2.70
N HIS A 742 9.89 33.94 -3.73
CA HIS A 742 9.10 33.46 -4.86
C HIS A 742 9.88 32.44 -5.71
N SER A 743 11.21 32.58 -5.80
CA SER A 743 12.09 31.65 -6.55
C SER A 743 12.20 30.32 -5.83
N ARG A 744 12.25 30.34 -4.50
CA ARG A 744 12.24 29.13 -3.67
C ARG A 744 10.97 28.31 -3.83
N TYR A 745 9.81 28.95 -3.97
CA TYR A 745 8.56 28.24 -4.22
C TYR A 745 8.59 27.49 -5.57
N GLU A 746 9.00 28.16 -6.64
CA GLU A 746 9.10 27.53 -7.95
C GLU A 746 10.11 26.38 -7.95
N ILE A 747 11.31 26.62 -7.39
CA ILE A 747 12.34 25.60 -7.26
C ILE A 747 11.81 24.40 -6.49
N SER A 748 11.02 24.63 -5.44
CA SER A 748 10.34 23.56 -4.70
C SER A 748 9.34 22.78 -5.55
N GLN A 749 8.56 23.44 -6.42
CA GLN A 749 7.62 22.76 -7.31
C GLN A 749 8.34 21.94 -8.38
N ARG A 750 9.36 22.51 -9.02
CA ARG A 750 10.22 21.81 -9.99
C ARG A 750 10.94 20.62 -9.35
N LYS A 751 11.38 20.78 -8.09
CA LYS A 751 11.97 19.68 -7.32
C LYS A 751 10.98 18.54 -7.15
N LYS A 752 9.72 18.83 -6.77
CA LYS A 752 8.66 17.81 -6.63
C LYS A 752 8.40 17.07 -7.95
N MET A 753 8.35 17.80 -9.07
CA MET A 753 8.18 17.18 -10.39
C MET A 753 9.37 16.30 -10.80
N ALA A 754 10.60 16.74 -10.52
CA ALA A 754 11.81 15.95 -10.76
C ALA A 754 11.86 14.70 -9.86
N GLU A 755 11.50 14.81 -8.58
CA GLU A 755 11.37 13.68 -7.65
C GLU A 755 10.32 12.67 -8.15
N ALA A 756 9.21 13.14 -8.71
CA ALA A 756 8.21 12.30 -9.35
C ALA A 756 8.75 11.58 -10.59
N ARG A 757 9.40 12.30 -11.52
CA ARG A 757 10.01 11.72 -12.72
C ARG A 757 11.05 10.67 -12.39
N LEU A 758 11.92 10.93 -11.41
CA LEU A 758 12.92 9.98 -10.93
C LEU A 758 12.27 8.65 -10.52
N LEU A 759 11.19 8.70 -9.73
CA LEU A 759 10.47 7.51 -9.28
C LEU A 759 9.76 6.78 -10.43
N TYR A 760 9.14 7.52 -11.35
CA TYR A 760 8.47 6.91 -12.51
C TYR A 760 9.47 6.25 -13.48
N TRP A 761 10.60 6.89 -13.79
CA TRP A 761 11.64 6.27 -14.63
C TRP A 761 12.28 5.08 -13.94
N PHE A 762 12.41 5.10 -12.61
CA PHE A 762 12.88 3.96 -11.86
C PHE A 762 11.93 2.76 -11.96
N ASP A 763 10.64 3.01 -11.88
CA ASP A 763 9.61 1.98 -12.07
C ASP A 763 9.69 1.35 -13.47
N VAL A 764 9.85 2.17 -14.51
CA VAL A 764 10.09 1.69 -15.89
C VAL A 764 11.38 0.89 -16.00
N ALA A 765 12.46 1.32 -15.35
CA ALA A 765 13.77 0.67 -15.40
C ALA A 765 13.83 -0.68 -14.65
N THR A 766 12.96 -0.87 -13.66
CA THR A 766 12.91 -2.07 -12.82
C THR A 766 11.80 -3.06 -13.22
N CYS A 767 10.90 -2.67 -14.12
CA CYS A 767 9.76 -3.46 -14.58
C CYS A 767 8.89 -4.03 -13.43
N SER A 768 8.73 -3.29 -12.32
CA SER A 768 8.01 -3.81 -11.16
C SER A 768 6.56 -3.29 -11.11
N VAL A 769 5.60 -4.17 -11.41
CA VAL A 769 4.15 -3.87 -11.34
C VAL A 769 3.74 -3.30 -9.98
N GLU A 770 4.47 -3.66 -8.91
CA GLU A 770 4.12 -3.31 -7.53
C GLU A 770 4.60 -1.91 -7.10
N LEU A 771 5.65 -1.35 -7.72
CA LEU A 771 6.26 -0.07 -7.28
C LEU A 771 5.37 1.14 -7.63
N SER A 772 4.78 1.11 -8.82
CA SER A 772 3.86 2.14 -9.32
C SER A 772 2.73 2.54 -8.34
N GLY A 773 2.18 1.58 -7.57
CA GLY A 773 1.12 1.82 -6.58
C GLY A 773 1.60 2.53 -5.31
N VAL A 774 2.91 2.54 -5.10
CA VAL A 774 3.57 3.08 -3.91
C VAL A 774 4.08 4.51 -4.17
N ILE A 775 4.36 4.88 -5.41
CA ILE A 775 4.88 6.21 -5.82
C ILE A 775 4.04 7.39 -5.28
N PRO A 776 2.69 7.39 -5.34
CA PRO A 776 1.90 8.51 -4.82
C PRO A 776 2.09 8.73 -3.31
N SER A 777 2.44 7.67 -2.56
CA SER A 777 2.72 7.76 -1.13
C SER A 777 4.12 8.29 -0.80
N LEU A 778 5.05 8.19 -1.76
CA LEU A 778 6.40 8.78 -1.68
C LEU A 778 6.41 10.26 -2.03
N LEU A 779 5.49 10.72 -2.88
CA LEU A 779 5.41 12.10 -3.34
C LEU A 779 4.63 13.04 -2.40
N GLN A 780 4.11 12.55 -1.27
CA GLN A 780 3.42 13.39 -0.29
C GLN A 780 4.41 14.20 0.57
N ASP A 781 4.14 15.50 0.76
CA ASP A 781 4.98 16.37 1.57
C ASP A 781 5.13 15.84 3.01
N ASN A 782 6.39 15.72 3.45
CA ASN A 782 6.83 15.19 4.74
C ASN A 782 6.53 16.13 5.93
N THR A 783 5.40 16.83 5.93
CA THR A 783 5.02 17.76 7.02
C THR A 783 4.45 17.04 8.25
N SER A 784 4.15 15.73 8.15
CA SER A 784 3.61 14.92 9.26
C SER A 784 4.37 13.61 9.47
N GLN A 785 4.66 13.26 10.73
CA GLN A 785 5.32 11.99 11.12
C GLN A 785 4.61 10.72 10.60
N ALA A 786 3.29 10.76 10.39
CA ALA A 786 2.54 9.64 9.82
C ALA A 786 2.84 9.39 8.33
N ILE A 787 3.27 10.43 7.61
CA ILE A 787 3.67 10.37 6.19
C ILE A 787 5.11 9.88 6.10
N ALA A 788 6.00 10.28 7.02
CA ALA A 788 7.39 9.79 7.09
C ALA A 788 7.48 8.25 7.26
N SER A 789 6.61 7.63 8.07
CA SER A 789 6.55 6.17 8.23
C SER A 789 6.03 5.44 6.98
N ARG A 790 5.15 6.08 6.20
CA ARG A 790 4.66 5.58 4.89
C ARG A 790 5.69 5.80 3.78
N HIS A 791 6.42 6.90 3.83
CA HIS A 791 7.53 7.21 2.93
C HIS A 791 8.68 6.23 3.15
N ALA A 792 9.04 5.97 4.41
CA ALA A 792 9.91 4.86 4.77
C ALA A 792 9.28 3.56 4.22
N THR A 793 8.06 3.22 4.66
CA THR A 793 7.09 2.26 4.06
C THR A 793 7.46 1.76 2.65
N ALA A 794 7.39 2.75 1.78
CA ALA A 794 7.61 2.69 0.38
C ALA A 794 9.08 2.52 -0.06
N LEU A 795 10.03 3.22 0.58
CA LEU A 795 11.46 3.09 0.28
C LEU A 795 12.04 1.68 0.56
N GLU A 796 11.66 1.01 1.65
CA GLU A 796 12.14 -0.39 1.88
C GLU A 796 11.50 -1.38 0.92
N PHE A 797 10.27 -1.08 0.47
CA PHE A 797 9.66 -1.85 -0.59
C PHE A 797 10.46 -1.70 -1.89
N LEU A 798 10.84 -0.46 -2.25
CA LEU A 798 11.74 -0.17 -3.39
C LEU A 798 13.11 -0.86 -3.26
N GLU A 799 13.74 -0.80 -2.09
CA GLU A 799 15.02 -1.47 -1.81
C GLU A 799 14.92 -2.99 -1.89
N GLY A 800 13.81 -3.57 -1.42
CA GLY A 800 13.59 -5.01 -1.43
C GLY A 800 13.37 -5.60 -2.82
N GLN A 801 12.84 -4.80 -3.75
CA GLN A 801 12.53 -5.23 -5.12
C GLN A 801 13.72 -5.10 -6.08
N THR A 802 14.72 -4.27 -5.75
CA THR A 802 15.76 -3.88 -6.72
C THR A 802 17.13 -4.47 -6.37
N LYS A 803 17.64 -5.37 -7.23
CA LYS A 803 18.99 -5.96 -7.08
C LYS A 803 20.13 -5.06 -7.62
N ASP A 804 19.80 -4.06 -8.42
CA ASP A 804 20.77 -3.16 -9.05
C ASP A 804 21.22 -2.04 -8.10
N LYS A 805 22.49 -2.10 -7.68
CA LYS A 805 23.10 -1.15 -6.74
C LYS A 805 23.22 0.28 -7.30
N LEU A 806 23.33 0.45 -8.62
CA LEU A 806 23.46 1.77 -9.23
C LEU A 806 22.13 2.52 -9.22
N LEU A 807 21.05 1.83 -9.59
CA LEU A 807 19.68 2.34 -9.50
C LEU A 807 19.29 2.64 -8.04
N LEU A 808 19.69 1.77 -7.10
CA LEU A 808 19.48 2.00 -5.67
C LEU A 808 20.15 3.30 -5.20
N LYS A 809 21.39 3.58 -5.64
CA LYS A 809 22.12 4.80 -5.29
C LYS A 809 21.46 6.06 -5.86
N ALA A 810 20.83 5.97 -7.04
CA ALA A 810 20.09 7.07 -7.64
C ALA A 810 18.82 7.42 -6.85
N ILE A 811 18.12 6.43 -6.27
CA ILE A 811 16.99 6.67 -5.35
C ILE A 811 17.45 7.24 -4.01
N LEU A 812 18.59 6.80 -3.48
CA LEU A 812 19.10 7.27 -2.18
C LEU A 812 19.45 8.77 -2.15
N VAL A 813 19.31 9.49 -3.26
CA VAL A 813 19.25 10.96 -3.30
C VAL A 813 18.20 11.51 -2.33
N PHE A 814 17.13 10.78 -2.01
CA PHE A 814 16.19 11.19 -0.94
C PHE A 814 16.85 11.36 0.44
N GLU A 815 17.97 10.67 0.71
CA GLU A 815 18.65 10.65 2.01
C GLU A 815 19.93 11.50 2.08
N GLU A 816 20.45 11.99 0.96
CA GLU A 816 21.71 12.76 0.92
C GLU A 816 21.54 14.16 1.55
N ASN A 817 22.41 14.48 2.52
CA ASN A 817 22.55 15.82 3.09
C ASN A 817 23.12 16.77 2.04
N THR A 818 22.41 17.85 1.73
CA THR A 818 22.86 18.88 0.77
C THR A 818 23.89 19.83 1.37
N GLN A 819 25.01 20.03 0.67
CA GLN A 819 25.94 21.15 0.90
C GLN A 819 25.32 22.47 0.39
N LYS A 820 25.60 23.59 1.07
CA LYS A 820 25.28 24.93 0.59
C LYS A 820 26.15 25.26 -0.63
N ILE A 821 25.55 25.85 -1.68
CA ILE A 821 26.22 26.23 -2.94
C ILE A 821 26.19 27.77 -3.07
N SER A 822 27.25 28.37 -3.63
CA SER A 822 27.38 29.82 -3.86
C SER A 822 26.66 30.26 -5.15
N ARG A 823 26.36 31.56 -5.32
CA ARG A 823 25.66 32.10 -6.52
C ARG A 823 26.41 31.86 -7.84
N GLU A 824 27.73 31.94 -7.84
CA GLU A 824 28.58 31.70 -9.02
C GLU A 824 28.54 30.22 -9.46
N ASP A 825 28.45 29.29 -8.49
CA ASP A 825 28.32 27.86 -8.75
C ASP A 825 26.91 27.47 -9.25
N ILE A 826 25.88 28.26 -8.92
CA ILE A 826 24.49 28.04 -9.34
C ILE A 826 24.33 28.26 -10.85
N GLU A 827 24.87 29.36 -11.39
CA GLU A 827 24.79 29.66 -12.82
C GLU A 827 25.54 28.62 -13.65
N ALA A 828 26.75 28.23 -13.23
CA ALA A 828 27.51 27.17 -13.86
C ALA A 828 26.80 25.80 -13.82
N ALA A 829 26.09 25.50 -12.73
CA ALA A 829 25.39 24.24 -12.57
C ALA A 829 24.04 24.18 -13.33
N ILE A 830 23.34 25.31 -13.49
CA ILE A 830 22.13 25.40 -14.33
C ILE A 830 22.50 25.18 -15.80
N LEU A 831 23.58 25.81 -16.28
CA LEU A 831 24.10 25.63 -17.64
C LEU A 831 24.62 24.20 -17.91
N ALA A 832 25.08 23.49 -16.87
CA ALA A 832 25.61 22.14 -16.98
C ALA A 832 24.55 21.02 -17.02
N VAL A 833 23.27 21.33 -16.75
CA VAL A 833 22.19 20.34 -16.74
C VAL A 833 21.21 20.63 -17.90
N PRO A 834 21.30 19.89 -19.02
CA PRO A 834 20.45 20.12 -20.21
C PRO A 834 18.95 20.04 -19.92
N THR A 835 18.56 19.22 -18.93
CA THR A 835 17.16 19.04 -18.51
C THR A 835 16.59 20.22 -17.72
N LEU A 836 17.44 21.16 -17.33
CA LEU A 836 17.13 22.43 -16.66
C LEU A 836 17.33 23.65 -17.57
N ASN A 837 17.65 23.43 -18.86
CA ASN A 837 17.73 24.48 -19.88
C ASN A 837 16.33 25.00 -20.22
N ASP A 838 15.67 25.51 -19.20
CA ASP A 838 14.37 26.11 -19.24
C ASP A 838 14.60 27.61 -19.14
N LEU A 839 14.37 28.31 -20.26
CA LEU A 839 14.37 29.77 -20.39
C LEU A 839 13.61 30.47 -19.24
N TRP A 840 12.70 29.75 -18.57
CA TRP A 840 11.91 30.23 -17.45
C TRP A 840 12.70 30.34 -16.13
N LEU A 841 13.61 29.40 -15.82
CA LEU A 841 14.45 29.43 -14.60
C LEU A 841 15.47 30.57 -14.66
N GLU A 842 16.07 30.80 -15.83
CA GLU A 842 17.00 31.91 -16.07
C GLU A 842 16.30 33.27 -15.92
N LYS A 843 15.12 33.44 -16.51
CA LYS A 843 14.33 34.68 -16.39
C LYS A 843 13.88 34.95 -14.96
N PHE A 844 13.53 33.92 -14.19
CA PHE A 844 13.02 34.07 -12.82
C PHE A 844 14.14 34.40 -11.80
N ILE A 845 15.35 33.88 -11.99
CA ILE A 845 16.50 34.16 -11.12
C ILE A 845 17.05 35.60 -11.34
N GLY A 846 16.81 36.20 -12.51
CA GLY A 846 17.34 37.52 -12.89
C GLY A 846 16.46 38.75 -12.64
N ILE A 847 15.22 38.63 -12.12
CA ILE A 847 14.29 39.76 -12.00
C ILE A 847 14.16 40.23 -10.54
N GLU A 848 14.70 41.42 -10.24
CA GLU A 848 14.63 42.05 -8.90
C GLU A 848 13.44 43.01 -8.71
N HIS A 849 12.63 43.32 -9.72
CA HIS A 849 11.72 44.47 -9.65
C HIS A 849 10.25 44.06 -9.77
N GLY A 850 9.46 44.42 -8.75
CA GLY A 850 8.00 44.28 -8.78
C GLY A 850 7.39 45.17 -9.86
N TRP A 851 6.43 44.62 -10.60
CA TRP A 851 5.71 45.33 -11.66
C TRP A 851 5.10 46.65 -11.15
N GLN A 852 5.28 47.72 -11.93
CA GLN A 852 4.65 49.02 -11.70
C GLN A 852 3.67 49.30 -12.85
N TYR A 853 2.46 49.71 -12.51
CA TYR A 853 1.43 50.06 -13.49
C TYR A 853 1.84 51.30 -14.30
N HIS A 854 1.82 51.17 -15.62
CA HIS A 854 2.00 52.26 -16.57
C HIS A 854 0.74 52.36 -17.44
N LYS A 855 0.02 53.47 -17.33
CA LYS A 855 -1.20 53.74 -18.10
C LYS A 855 -0.91 53.64 -19.61
N GLY A 856 -1.69 52.83 -20.35
CA GLY A 856 -1.53 52.63 -21.79
C GLY A 856 -0.55 51.54 -22.23
N LYS A 857 0.01 50.72 -21.32
CA LYS A 857 0.90 49.59 -21.67
C LYS A 857 0.32 48.26 -21.21
N ASN A 858 0.18 47.31 -22.14
CA ASN A 858 -0.20 45.91 -21.85
C ASN A 858 0.88 45.21 -21.01
N MET A 859 0.47 44.25 -20.19
CA MET A 859 1.38 43.46 -19.37
C MET A 859 2.11 42.44 -20.23
N GLU A 860 3.41 42.32 -20.03
CA GLU A 860 4.16 41.20 -20.59
C GLU A 860 3.72 39.89 -19.93
N ILE A 861 3.78 38.78 -20.66
CA ILE A 861 3.34 37.45 -20.17
C ILE A 861 4.01 37.08 -18.84
N THR A 862 5.30 37.41 -18.68
CA THR A 862 6.06 37.22 -17.45
C THR A 862 5.52 38.04 -16.28
N GLU A 863 5.06 39.27 -16.52
CA GLU A 863 4.45 40.14 -15.52
C GLU A 863 3.10 39.57 -15.06
N LYS A 864 2.28 39.10 -16.01
CA LYS A 864 1.00 38.43 -15.71
C LYS A 864 1.20 37.19 -14.84
N VAL A 865 2.18 36.34 -15.17
CA VAL A 865 2.52 35.14 -14.37
C VAL A 865 2.90 35.50 -12.93
N MET A 866 3.75 36.51 -12.74
CA MET A 866 4.16 36.98 -11.41
C MET A 866 2.99 37.56 -10.61
N LEU A 867 2.07 38.22 -11.30
CA LEU A 867 0.84 38.74 -10.70
C LEU A 867 -0.07 37.59 -10.24
N LEU A 868 -0.36 36.65 -11.14
CA LEU A 868 -1.16 35.45 -10.85
C LEU A 868 -0.57 34.66 -9.68
N ARG A 869 0.76 34.53 -9.59
CA ARG A 869 1.46 33.87 -8.48
C ARG A 869 1.13 34.48 -7.11
N ARG A 870 0.81 35.78 -7.04
CA ARG A 870 0.44 36.47 -5.79
C ARG A 870 -1.04 36.41 -5.48
N VAL A 871 -1.87 36.04 -6.46
CA VAL A 871 -3.31 35.82 -6.26
C VAL A 871 -3.50 34.52 -5.50
N LYS A 872 -4.21 34.56 -4.37
CA LYS A 872 -4.45 33.42 -3.48
C LYS A 872 -4.98 32.18 -4.23
N LEU A 873 -5.79 32.41 -5.27
CA LEU A 873 -6.37 31.38 -6.10
C LEU A 873 -5.34 30.53 -6.87
N PHE A 874 -4.30 31.19 -7.38
CA PHE A 874 -3.32 30.59 -8.29
C PHE A 874 -1.94 30.40 -7.65
N ALA A 875 -1.76 30.85 -6.40
CA ALA A 875 -0.49 30.81 -5.68
C ALA A 875 0.17 29.43 -5.70
N ASP A 876 -0.64 28.37 -5.57
CA ASP A 876 -0.16 27.00 -5.47
C ASP A 876 0.11 26.30 -6.83
N LEU A 877 -0.21 26.94 -7.97
CA LEU A 877 -0.15 26.29 -9.29
C LEU A 877 1.27 26.25 -9.91
N PRO A 878 1.66 25.22 -10.66
CA PRO A 878 2.90 25.22 -11.43
C PRO A 878 3.07 26.43 -12.37
N GLY A 879 4.31 26.90 -12.56
CA GLY A 879 4.60 28.08 -13.37
C GLY A 879 4.15 27.99 -14.83
N GLU A 880 4.15 26.80 -15.43
CA GLU A 880 3.67 26.56 -16.79
C GLU A 880 2.14 26.60 -16.88
N ILE A 881 1.43 26.22 -15.81
CA ILE A 881 -0.02 26.40 -15.74
C ILE A 881 -0.36 27.89 -15.62
N LEU A 882 0.41 28.62 -14.82
CA LEU A 882 0.29 30.08 -14.77
C LEU A 882 0.61 30.74 -16.10
N LEU A 883 1.56 30.19 -16.87
CA LEU A 883 1.88 30.67 -18.21
C LEU A 883 0.68 30.50 -19.15
N THR A 884 0.07 29.32 -19.16
CA THR A 884 -1.14 29.07 -19.96
C THR A 884 -2.29 29.99 -19.56
N ILE A 885 -2.50 30.20 -18.26
CA ILE A 885 -3.51 31.16 -17.77
C ILE A 885 -3.12 32.59 -18.19
N ALA A 886 -1.86 32.98 -18.08
CA ALA A 886 -1.37 34.31 -18.46
C ALA A 886 -1.50 34.60 -19.97
N GLU A 887 -1.23 33.61 -20.82
CA GLU A 887 -1.38 33.69 -22.27
C GLU A 887 -2.84 33.84 -22.70
N THR A 888 -3.76 33.33 -21.90
CA THR A 888 -5.20 33.36 -22.18
C THR A 888 -5.93 34.51 -21.50
N CYS A 889 -5.33 35.16 -20.50
CA CYS A 889 -5.86 36.35 -19.86
C CYS A 889 -5.72 37.60 -20.74
N GLU A 890 -6.81 38.36 -20.85
CA GLU A 890 -6.85 39.67 -21.50
C GLU A 890 -6.52 40.79 -20.52
N ASP A 891 -5.78 41.80 -20.97
CA ASP A 891 -5.53 43.01 -20.18
C ASP A 891 -6.68 44.00 -20.40
N ARG A 892 -7.29 44.48 -19.33
CA ARG A 892 -8.36 45.49 -19.40
C ARG A 892 -8.06 46.64 -18.45
N GLU A 893 -7.98 47.85 -19.00
CA GLU A 893 -7.81 49.07 -18.20
C GLU A 893 -9.07 49.31 -17.36
N LEU A 894 -8.89 49.74 -16.12
CA LEU A 894 -9.96 50.25 -15.26
C LEU A 894 -10.01 51.76 -15.39
N VAL A 895 -11.18 52.30 -15.69
CA VAL A 895 -11.46 53.74 -15.60
C VAL A 895 -12.25 54.01 -14.32
N LYS A 896 -11.91 55.09 -13.60
CA LYS A 896 -12.67 55.49 -12.42
C LYS A 896 -14.17 55.58 -12.71
N ASP A 897 -14.98 55.01 -11.80
CA ASP A 897 -16.45 54.94 -11.85
C ASP A 897 -17.02 54.04 -12.98
N GLU A 898 -16.18 53.26 -13.67
CA GLU A 898 -16.62 52.24 -14.64
C GLU A 898 -17.34 51.07 -13.93
N VAL A 899 -18.49 50.68 -14.46
CA VAL A 899 -19.22 49.47 -14.04
C VAL A 899 -18.73 48.29 -14.87
N LEU A 900 -18.10 47.32 -14.22
CA LEU A 900 -17.55 46.12 -14.87
C LEU A 900 -18.66 45.11 -15.18
N PHE A 901 -19.58 44.90 -14.25
CA PHE A 901 -20.83 44.18 -14.43
C PHE A 901 -21.85 44.61 -13.37
N SER A 902 -23.13 44.39 -13.67
CA SER A 902 -24.26 44.69 -12.78
C SER A 902 -24.88 43.41 -12.20
N LYS A 903 -25.55 43.53 -11.05
CA LYS A 903 -26.36 42.47 -10.46
C LYS A 903 -27.41 41.97 -11.46
N GLY A 904 -27.44 40.67 -11.71
CA GLY A 904 -28.35 40.01 -12.64
C GLY A 904 -27.76 39.72 -14.02
N ASP A 905 -26.57 40.25 -14.34
CA ASP A 905 -25.90 39.95 -15.60
C ASP A 905 -25.49 38.47 -15.66
N ALA A 906 -25.42 37.92 -16.87
CA ALA A 906 -24.88 36.58 -17.08
C ALA A 906 -23.37 36.57 -16.79
N PRO A 907 -22.82 35.48 -16.22
CA PRO A 907 -21.39 35.38 -15.94
C PRO A 907 -20.58 35.25 -17.24
N ASP A 908 -19.76 36.26 -17.52
CA ASP A 908 -18.90 36.38 -18.70
C ASP A 908 -17.44 35.94 -18.47
N GLY A 909 -17.01 35.86 -17.22
CA GLY A 909 -15.65 35.47 -16.86
C GLY A 909 -15.29 35.78 -15.41
N MET A 910 -14.00 35.73 -15.08
CA MET A 910 -13.48 36.22 -13.80
C MET A 910 -12.46 37.33 -14.01
N TYR A 911 -12.33 38.16 -12.97
CA TYR A 911 -11.53 39.38 -12.98
C TYR A 911 -10.49 39.33 -11.87
N ILE A 912 -9.28 39.82 -12.16
CA ILE A 912 -8.15 39.83 -11.23
C ILE A 912 -7.58 41.24 -11.19
N VAL A 913 -7.51 41.86 -10.02
CA VAL A 913 -7.05 43.24 -9.86
C VAL A 913 -5.53 43.29 -9.94
N ALA A 914 -5.02 43.84 -11.04
CA ALA A 914 -3.58 44.02 -11.25
C ALA A 914 -3.07 45.33 -10.63
N ALA A 915 -3.84 46.39 -10.73
CA ALA A 915 -3.64 47.68 -10.06
C ALA A 915 -4.98 48.43 -9.94
N GLY A 916 -5.12 49.28 -8.92
CA GLY A 916 -6.35 50.00 -8.63
C GLY A 916 -7.21 49.32 -7.56
N GLU A 917 -8.45 49.79 -7.42
CA GLU A 917 -9.41 49.28 -6.44
C GLU A 917 -10.80 49.12 -7.11
N VAL A 918 -11.51 48.04 -6.78
CA VAL A 918 -12.86 47.73 -7.28
C VAL A 918 -13.80 47.53 -6.08
N GLN A 919 -14.95 48.19 -6.10
CA GLN A 919 -15.98 48.06 -5.08
C GLN A 919 -17.08 47.10 -5.52
N ILE A 920 -17.42 46.14 -4.66
CA ILE A 920 -18.57 45.25 -4.82
C ILE A 920 -19.75 45.84 -4.05
N ARG A 921 -20.86 46.15 -4.74
CA ARG A 921 -22.04 46.79 -4.16
C ARG A 921 -23.28 45.91 -4.27
N GLN A 922 -24.07 45.83 -3.21
CA GLN A 922 -25.41 45.24 -3.22
C GLN A 922 -26.39 46.28 -2.73
N ASP A 923 -27.46 46.52 -3.51
CA ASP A 923 -28.57 47.39 -3.11
C ASP A 923 -28.11 48.79 -2.62
N LYS A 924 -27.06 49.34 -3.27
CA LYS A 924 -26.37 50.62 -3.02
C LYS A 924 -25.39 50.67 -1.84
N GLU A 925 -25.22 49.60 -1.07
CA GLU A 925 -24.20 49.49 -0.02
C GLU A 925 -22.93 48.82 -0.54
N VAL A 926 -21.75 49.31 -0.12
CA VAL A 926 -20.46 48.69 -0.45
C VAL A 926 -20.22 47.52 0.50
N ILE A 927 -20.25 46.30 -0.04
CA ILE A 927 -20.02 45.07 0.72
C ILE A 927 -18.53 44.83 0.93
N ASN A 928 -17.74 45.10 -0.12
CA ASN A 928 -16.31 44.81 -0.13
C ASN A 928 -15.56 45.74 -1.08
N THR A 929 -14.29 46.02 -0.77
CA THR A 929 -13.37 46.77 -1.62
C THR A 929 -12.16 45.89 -1.92
N LEU A 930 -12.05 45.48 -3.18
CA LEU A 930 -11.02 44.59 -3.69
C LEU A 930 -9.82 45.42 -4.16
N LYS A 931 -8.62 44.97 -3.82
CA LYS A 931 -7.34 45.63 -4.09
C LYS A 931 -6.46 44.76 -4.97
N GLN A 932 -5.25 45.25 -5.25
CA GLN A 932 -4.24 44.49 -5.98
C GLN A 932 -4.08 43.06 -5.43
N TYR A 933 -4.05 42.08 -6.34
CA TYR A 933 -4.01 40.62 -6.11
C TYR A 933 -5.33 39.97 -5.64
N ASP A 934 -6.39 40.75 -5.44
CA ASP A 934 -7.73 40.20 -5.27
C ASP A 934 -8.34 39.80 -6.62
N PHE A 935 -9.32 38.92 -6.58
CA PHE A 935 -10.07 38.45 -7.74
C PHE A 935 -11.57 38.40 -7.42
N PHE A 936 -12.42 38.41 -8.44
CA PHE A 936 -13.87 38.39 -8.30
C PHE A 936 -14.58 37.86 -9.55
N GLY A 937 -15.87 37.55 -9.40
CA GLY A 937 -16.70 37.02 -10.47
C GLY A 937 -16.62 35.50 -10.61
N GLU A 938 -16.02 34.81 -9.65
CA GLU A 938 -15.75 33.38 -9.66
C GLU A 938 -16.99 32.49 -9.46
N LEU A 939 -18.03 32.99 -8.77
CA LEU A 939 -19.18 32.15 -8.37
C LEU A 939 -20.00 31.68 -9.58
N GLY A 940 -20.36 32.59 -10.50
CA GLY A 940 -21.14 32.27 -11.69
C GLY A 940 -20.38 31.44 -12.76
N LEU A 941 -19.10 31.14 -12.52
CA LEU A 941 -18.35 30.19 -13.35
C LEU A 941 -18.71 28.73 -13.03
N PHE A 942 -19.30 28.43 -11.86
CA PHE A 942 -19.58 27.05 -11.44
C PHE A 942 -21.00 26.57 -11.74
N ASP A 943 -21.98 27.45 -11.56
CA ASP A 943 -23.39 27.08 -11.52
C ASP A 943 -24.24 27.91 -12.50
N ASP A 944 -23.61 28.66 -13.40
CA ASP A 944 -24.24 29.59 -14.32
C ASP A 944 -25.12 30.64 -13.64
N SER A 945 -24.94 30.87 -12.33
CA SER A 945 -25.77 31.83 -11.60
C SER A 945 -25.51 33.27 -12.06
N PRO A 946 -26.56 34.12 -12.12
CA PRO A 946 -26.40 35.52 -12.42
C PRO A 946 -25.50 36.24 -11.41
N ARG A 947 -24.85 37.34 -11.83
CA ARG A 947 -24.02 38.18 -10.95
C ARG A 947 -24.83 38.62 -9.71
N MET A 948 -24.29 38.38 -8.52
CA MET A 948 -25.03 38.64 -7.27
C MET A 948 -24.94 40.09 -6.76
N ALA A 949 -24.00 40.87 -7.30
CA ALA A 949 -23.69 42.25 -6.88
C ALA A 949 -23.12 43.04 -8.07
N ASP A 950 -23.09 44.37 -7.95
CA ASP A 950 -22.45 45.26 -8.92
C ASP A 950 -20.95 45.34 -8.64
N ALA A 951 -20.11 45.38 -9.67
CA ALA A 951 -18.67 45.62 -9.55
C ALA A 951 -18.30 46.94 -10.22
N ILE A 952 -17.78 47.91 -9.45
CA ILE A 952 -17.51 49.27 -9.91
C ILE A 952 -16.07 49.67 -9.57
N ALA A 953 -15.32 50.17 -10.53
CA ALA A 953 -13.97 50.69 -10.31
C ALA A 953 -13.99 51.97 -9.47
N SER A 954 -13.25 52.02 -8.36
CA SER A 954 -13.16 53.24 -7.53
C SER A 954 -12.03 54.19 -7.94
N GLY A 955 -11.17 53.77 -8.87
CA GLY A 955 -10.08 54.57 -9.43
C GLY A 955 -9.50 53.93 -10.68
N ASP A 956 -8.64 54.69 -11.38
CA ASP A 956 -7.92 54.18 -12.55
C ASP A 956 -7.00 53.01 -12.19
N GLY A 957 -6.88 52.03 -13.07
CA GLY A 957 -6.11 50.82 -12.79
C GLY A 957 -6.06 49.84 -13.97
N MET A 958 -5.81 48.58 -13.66
CA MET A 958 -5.68 47.50 -14.62
C MET A 958 -6.19 46.20 -14.00
N ILE A 959 -6.90 45.39 -14.78
CA ILE A 959 -7.34 44.04 -14.42
C ILE A 959 -6.90 43.04 -15.48
N LEU A 960 -6.68 41.80 -15.06
CA LEU A 960 -6.66 40.64 -15.96
C LEU A 960 -8.08 40.06 -16.02
N PHE A 961 -8.56 39.82 -17.23
CA PHE A 961 -9.86 39.18 -17.48
C PHE A 961 -9.64 37.79 -18.06
N LEU A 962 -10.26 36.78 -17.44
CA LEU A 962 -10.27 35.41 -17.91
C LEU A 962 -11.70 35.04 -18.29
N GLN A 963 -11.93 34.90 -19.59
CA GLN A 963 -13.25 34.57 -20.16
C GLN A 963 -13.75 33.21 -19.67
N LYS A 964 -15.06 33.07 -19.57
CA LYS A 964 -15.68 31.85 -19.06
C LYS A 964 -15.41 30.64 -19.93
N GLU A 965 -15.53 30.75 -21.25
CA GLU A 965 -15.28 29.63 -22.18
C GLU A 965 -13.84 29.12 -22.09
N VAL A 966 -12.91 30.06 -21.89
CA VAL A 966 -11.49 29.78 -21.70
C VAL A 966 -11.24 29.14 -20.34
N PHE A 967 -11.91 29.61 -19.29
CA PHE A 967 -11.85 29.03 -17.95
C PHE A 967 -12.42 27.61 -17.91
N ASP A 968 -13.56 27.39 -18.55
CA ASP A 968 -14.21 26.09 -18.66
C ASP A 968 -13.27 25.11 -19.40
N GLY A 969 -12.67 25.56 -20.50
CA GLY A 969 -11.58 24.83 -21.17
C GLY A 969 -10.45 24.49 -20.19
N ILE A 970 -9.83 25.49 -19.56
CA ILE A 970 -8.72 25.30 -18.60
C ILE A 970 -9.10 24.35 -17.45
N THR A 971 -10.33 24.38 -16.93
CA THR A 971 -10.75 23.53 -15.81
C THR A 971 -11.08 22.09 -16.22
N GLU A 972 -11.63 21.88 -17.43
CA GLU A 972 -11.73 20.56 -18.06
C GLU A 972 -10.34 19.96 -18.30
N ASP A 973 -9.42 20.82 -18.71
CA ASP A 973 -8.08 20.51 -19.18
C ASP A 973 -7.05 20.30 -18.04
N LEU A 974 -7.22 21.04 -16.94
CA LEU A 974 -6.35 21.08 -15.77
C LEU A 974 -7.18 20.99 -14.46
N PRO A 975 -7.53 19.77 -14.00
CA PRO A 975 -8.33 19.56 -12.78
C PRO A 975 -7.68 20.10 -11.47
N GLU A 976 -6.43 20.53 -11.54
CA GLU A 976 -5.70 21.18 -10.46
C GLU A 976 -6.18 22.62 -10.24
N VAL A 977 -6.49 23.34 -11.32
CA VAL A 977 -7.05 24.70 -11.27
C VAL A 977 -8.42 24.66 -10.60
N LEU A 978 -9.30 23.76 -11.07
CA LEU A 978 -10.63 23.55 -10.48
C LEU A 978 -10.55 23.23 -8.98
N ARG A 979 -9.63 22.34 -8.56
CA ARG A 979 -9.45 22.00 -7.15
C ARG A 979 -8.96 23.19 -6.31
N ALA A 980 -8.08 24.03 -6.85
CA ALA A 980 -7.60 25.24 -6.17
C ALA A 980 -8.74 26.25 -5.97
N LEU A 981 -9.59 26.44 -6.98
CA LEU A 981 -10.81 27.25 -6.86
C LEU A 981 -11.78 26.69 -5.83
N VAL A 982 -12.14 25.41 -5.92
CA VAL A 982 -13.09 24.77 -4.99
C VAL A 982 -12.60 24.88 -3.55
N LYS A 983 -11.30 24.67 -3.30
CA LYS A 983 -10.69 24.85 -1.98
C LYS A 983 -10.82 26.30 -1.48
N THR A 984 -10.68 27.28 -2.38
CA THR A 984 -10.80 28.70 -2.06
C THR A 984 -12.25 29.10 -1.78
N VAL A 985 -13.20 28.65 -2.60
CA VAL A 985 -14.64 28.86 -2.39
C VAL A 985 -15.11 28.24 -1.07
N ILE A 986 -14.70 27.00 -0.77
CA ILE A 986 -14.98 26.35 0.52
C ILE A 986 -14.38 27.14 1.69
N SER A 987 -13.25 27.83 1.49
CA SER A 987 -12.66 28.67 2.54
C SER A 987 -13.45 29.94 2.84
N TYR A 988 -14.29 30.41 1.91
CA TYR A 988 -15.22 31.52 2.15
C TYR A 988 -16.50 31.09 2.88
N LEU A 989 -16.87 29.79 2.78
CA LEU A 989 -18.03 29.20 3.45
C LEU A 989 -17.75 28.77 4.90
N LYS A 990 -16.48 28.75 5.31
CA LYS A 990 -16.04 28.46 6.68
C LYS A 990 -15.71 29.75 7.41
#